data_AF-A0A5R8WX44-F1
#
_entry.id   AF-A0A5R8WX44-F1
#
_cell.length_a   1.000
_cell.length_b   1.000
_cell.length_c   1.000
_cell.angle_alpha   90.00
_cell.angle_beta   90.00
_cell.angle_gamma   90.00
#
_symmetry.space_group_name_H-M   'P 1'
#
loop_
_entity.id
_entity.type
_entity.pdbx_description
1 polymer ?
#
loop_
_entity_poly.entity_id
_entity_poly.type
_entity_poly.pdbx_seq_one_letter_code
_entity_poly.pdbx_strand_id
1 'polypeptide(L)'
;MPSPLLWLLLRRFSLLLAAYLLLRLGFYAANYGAFAEASAGQTVLAFWHGFRFDLSALLLVNVPFILLSFVPGYGRGWQQLLRGLYLVLNAPGLALNIIDSQYFKFIGRRTSDELFTITGDIERQAGQLFGHYWFLLLPWLLLLGLLWYGYPMPGAAPAPTPRPVLWRMAWAMSELSLVAALAVLGIRGGLQLKPLRPGHAFVQTPPALGHVALNSTFTFIKSIGQKTLERPEYFTSEAELQRALAAHYPAPRPNPTPDNVVILLVESFASEYNGVENPGQRSYTPFFDSLATSPGALLMREHYANGQRSIEALPAVLAGLPALMESAFITSNFQTDELHGLGELLGRRGYATSVFHGAQNGTMGFNVFSGKAGVQQYYGLEEYPGGTRSPDFDGHWGIYDEPYLQYFAGQLSRQKPPFFSTVFTLTSHDPFPVPPQYRGRFRPGPLEIHASIEYTDYALRRFFQTASHQPWYRNTLFVLLADHTSQSQAPTYQNLLGEHKTPLLLFHPGRPLPPADAHRITQQADVPATVLDALGFGADSRQLLPFGYSVFDGQAPGRALFLSNGAHYLVHHDYVTELTADNQVRLYPYATHQLPAQPLPHPPAAKLQRYGDELRAVTQYFTNGLLDNSLYRQPAP
;
A
#
# COMPACT_ATOMS: atom_id res chain seq x y z
N MET A 1 1.82 20.92 -40.40
CA MET A 1 2.05 21.95 -39.37
C MET A 1 0.81 22.01 -38.48
N PRO A 2 0.95 22.14 -37.16
CA PRO A 2 -0.19 22.26 -36.25
C PRO A 2 -1.07 23.46 -36.61
N SER A 3 -2.38 23.35 -36.44
CA SER A 3 -3.27 24.48 -36.64
C SER A 3 -2.97 25.62 -35.66
N PRO A 4 -3.34 26.87 -35.99
CA PRO A 4 -3.26 28.00 -35.07
C PRO A 4 -4.02 27.76 -33.75
N LEU A 5 -5.14 27.01 -33.80
CA LEU A 5 -5.92 26.64 -32.61
C LEU A 5 -5.14 25.68 -31.71
N LEU A 6 -4.52 24.66 -32.28
CA LEU A 6 -3.68 23.72 -31.52
C LEU A 6 -2.49 24.44 -30.88
N TRP A 7 -1.80 25.31 -31.61
CA TRP A 7 -0.73 26.14 -31.04
C TRP A 7 -1.19 27.04 -29.90
N LEU A 8 -2.38 27.64 -30.04
CA LEU A 8 -2.97 28.49 -29.02
C LEU A 8 -3.34 27.69 -27.77
N LEU A 9 -3.92 26.49 -27.94
CA LEU A 9 -4.22 25.56 -26.86
C LEU A 9 -2.95 25.16 -26.10
N LEU A 10 -1.88 24.79 -26.82
CA LEU A 10 -0.60 24.41 -26.20
C LEU A 10 -0.03 25.56 -25.37
N ARG A 11 -0.01 26.79 -25.89
CA ARG A 11 0.47 27.96 -25.14
C ARG A 11 -0.35 28.23 -23.88
N ARG A 12 -1.67 28.05 -23.93
CA ARG A 12 -2.56 28.20 -22.76
C ARG A 12 -2.28 27.12 -21.73
N PHE A 13 -2.11 25.87 -22.14
CA PHE A 13 -1.76 24.76 -21.26
C PHE A 13 -0.37 24.92 -20.63
N SER A 14 0.62 25.44 -21.37
CA SER A 14 1.95 25.74 -20.82
C SER A 14 1.90 26.70 -19.63
N LEU A 15 0.96 27.67 -19.64
CA LEU A 15 0.78 28.59 -18.51
C LEU A 15 0.21 27.88 -17.28
N LEU A 16 -0.74 26.96 -17.44
CA LEU A 16 -1.24 26.13 -16.32
C LEU A 16 -0.13 25.27 -15.73
N LEU A 17 0.70 24.64 -16.58
CA LEU A 17 1.83 23.84 -16.12
C LEU A 17 2.85 24.68 -15.37
N ALA A 18 3.15 25.91 -15.85
CA ALA A 18 4.01 26.85 -15.13
C ALA A 18 3.42 27.26 -13.78
N ALA A 19 2.10 27.50 -13.71
CA ALA A 19 1.43 27.80 -12.45
C ALA A 19 1.51 26.63 -11.45
N TYR A 20 1.33 25.39 -11.90
CA TYR A 20 1.45 24.21 -11.03
C TYR A 20 2.90 23.94 -10.59
N LEU A 21 3.89 24.25 -11.44
CA LEU A 21 5.29 24.24 -11.03
C LEU A 21 5.56 25.26 -9.91
N LEU A 22 5.03 26.49 -10.03
CA LEU A 22 5.13 27.50 -8.98
C LEU A 22 4.44 27.07 -7.69
N LEU A 23 3.26 26.43 -7.79
CA LEU A 23 2.56 25.86 -6.64
C LEU A 23 3.40 24.77 -5.95
N ARG A 24 4.03 23.88 -6.71
CA ARG A 24 4.94 22.86 -6.17
C ARG A 24 6.16 23.48 -5.48
N LEU A 25 6.77 24.50 -6.11
CA LEU A 25 7.88 25.24 -5.50
C LEU A 25 7.46 25.90 -4.18
N GLY A 26 6.29 26.55 -4.17
CA GLY A 26 5.71 27.15 -2.97
C GLY A 26 5.41 26.13 -1.88
N PHE A 27 4.84 24.97 -2.25
CA PHE A 27 4.58 23.87 -1.33
C PHE A 27 5.87 23.33 -0.70
N TYR A 28 6.89 23.05 -1.52
CA TYR A 28 8.19 22.57 -1.05
C TYR A 28 8.85 23.59 -0.12
N ALA A 29 8.87 24.86 -0.49
CA ALA A 29 9.45 25.92 0.34
C ALA A 29 8.73 26.08 1.69
N ALA A 30 7.39 26.05 1.68
CA ALA A 30 6.58 26.17 2.89
C ALA A 30 6.76 24.98 3.87
N ASN A 31 7.18 23.82 3.36
CA ASN A 31 7.27 22.56 4.10
C ASN A 31 8.69 21.96 4.05
N TYR A 32 9.72 22.77 3.82
CA TYR A 32 11.10 22.31 3.62
C TYR A 32 11.60 21.38 4.74
N GLY A 33 11.21 21.66 5.99
CA GLY A 33 11.57 20.83 7.15
C GLY A 33 11.16 19.36 7.01
N ALA A 34 10.02 19.07 6.37
CA ALA A 34 9.55 17.70 6.14
C ALA A 34 10.38 16.93 5.09
N PHE A 35 11.20 17.65 4.30
CA PHE A 35 11.96 17.09 3.18
C PHE A 35 13.47 17.32 3.33
N ALA A 36 13.94 17.80 4.48
CA ALA A 36 15.32 18.22 4.69
C ALA A 36 16.34 17.08 4.60
N GLU A 37 15.91 15.82 4.79
CA GLU A 37 16.76 14.64 4.63
C GLU A 37 17.05 14.29 3.16
N ALA A 38 16.30 14.85 2.21
CA ALA A 38 16.48 14.57 0.79
C ALA A 38 17.63 15.37 0.17
N SER A 39 18.43 14.72 -0.67
CA SER A 39 19.43 15.40 -1.51
C SER A 39 18.77 16.25 -2.60
N ALA A 40 19.54 17.20 -3.15
CA ALA A 40 19.10 18.03 -4.27
C ALA A 40 18.72 17.19 -5.49
N GLY A 41 19.47 16.13 -5.80
CA GLY A 41 19.18 15.22 -6.91
C GLY A 41 17.84 14.49 -6.73
N GLN A 42 17.58 13.96 -5.53
CA GLN A 42 16.30 13.33 -5.19
C GLN A 42 15.14 14.32 -5.27
N THR A 43 15.36 15.57 -4.83
CA THR A 43 14.35 16.62 -4.90
C THR A 43 14.01 16.97 -6.35
N VAL A 44 15.00 17.18 -7.21
CA VAL A 44 14.77 17.45 -8.65
C VAL A 44 14.01 16.30 -9.31
N LEU A 45 14.34 15.05 -8.97
CA LEU A 45 13.62 13.88 -9.45
C LEU A 45 12.15 13.90 -9.00
N ALA A 46 11.84 14.32 -7.78
CA ALA A 46 10.48 14.49 -7.30
C ALA A 46 9.69 15.56 -8.07
N PHE A 47 10.33 16.67 -8.45
CA PHE A 47 9.73 17.66 -9.33
C PHE A 47 9.44 17.11 -10.72
N TRP A 48 10.37 16.33 -11.27
CA TRP A 48 10.18 15.66 -12.56
C TRP A 48 9.02 14.67 -12.53
N HIS A 49 8.94 13.82 -11.51
CA HIS A 49 7.80 12.92 -11.33
C HIS A 49 6.50 13.68 -11.11
N GLY A 50 6.56 14.81 -10.41
CA GLY A 50 5.40 15.65 -10.13
C GLY A 50 4.74 16.22 -11.38
N PHE A 51 5.53 16.55 -12.41
CA PHE A 51 4.99 17.02 -13.70
C PHE A 51 3.92 16.07 -14.27
N ARG A 52 4.08 14.77 -14.06
CA ARG A 52 3.12 13.75 -14.52
C ARG A 52 1.76 13.88 -13.83
N PHE A 53 1.74 14.21 -12.54
CA PHE A 53 0.52 14.42 -11.76
C PHE A 53 -0.14 15.75 -12.12
N ASP A 54 0.64 16.80 -12.38
CA ASP A 54 0.12 18.10 -12.83
C ASP A 54 -0.57 17.97 -14.17
N LEU A 55 0.09 17.31 -15.13
CA LEU A 55 -0.45 17.07 -16.45
C LEU A 55 -1.77 16.29 -16.37
N SER A 56 -1.81 15.22 -15.56
CA SER A 56 -3.02 14.42 -15.39
C SER A 56 -4.19 15.22 -14.79
N ALA A 57 -3.94 15.99 -13.71
CA ALA A 57 -4.96 16.82 -13.08
C ALA A 57 -5.48 17.91 -14.03
N LEU A 58 -4.57 18.63 -14.66
CA LEU A 58 -4.90 19.73 -15.56
C LEU A 58 -5.70 19.24 -16.76
N LEU A 59 -5.29 18.14 -17.41
CA LEU A 59 -6.03 17.57 -18.53
C LEU A 59 -7.44 17.14 -18.12
N LEU A 60 -7.61 16.55 -16.93
CA LEU A 60 -8.90 16.09 -16.42
C LEU A 60 -9.84 17.27 -16.11
N VAL A 61 -9.34 18.29 -15.42
CA VAL A 61 -10.10 19.52 -15.10
C VAL A 61 -10.50 20.28 -16.36
N ASN A 62 -9.63 20.30 -17.37
CA ASN A 62 -9.80 21.13 -18.56
C ASN A 62 -10.39 20.38 -19.76
N VAL A 63 -10.98 19.18 -19.61
CA VAL A 63 -11.66 18.47 -20.71
C VAL A 63 -12.68 19.38 -21.44
N PRO A 64 -13.59 20.10 -20.75
CA PRO A 64 -14.54 21.00 -21.44
C PRO A 64 -13.83 22.13 -22.19
N PHE A 65 -12.77 22.70 -21.60
CA PHE A 65 -11.99 23.76 -22.21
C PHE A 65 -11.21 23.29 -23.45
N ILE A 66 -10.63 22.09 -23.41
CA ILE A 66 -9.96 21.47 -24.56
C ILE A 66 -10.95 21.32 -25.71
N LEU A 67 -12.11 20.70 -25.46
CA LEU A 67 -13.12 20.46 -26.50
C LEU A 67 -13.61 21.78 -27.14
N LEU A 68 -13.91 22.79 -26.32
CA LEU A 68 -14.38 24.10 -26.81
C LEU A 68 -13.28 24.90 -27.51
N SER A 69 -12.00 24.63 -27.24
CA SER A 69 -10.88 25.29 -27.93
C SER A 69 -10.71 24.85 -29.39
N PHE A 70 -11.28 23.72 -29.79
CA PHE A 70 -11.32 23.26 -31.19
C PHE A 70 -12.54 23.79 -31.97
N VAL A 71 -13.50 24.44 -31.29
CA VAL A 71 -14.58 25.16 -31.98
C VAL A 71 -13.97 26.40 -32.67
N PRO A 72 -14.12 26.57 -33.99
CA PRO A 72 -13.41 27.59 -34.78
C PRO A 72 -14.00 29.00 -34.59
N GLY A 73 -13.95 29.53 -33.36
CA GLY A 73 -14.34 30.88 -33.02
C GLY A 73 -13.12 31.76 -32.73
N TYR A 74 -12.82 32.74 -33.58
CA TYR A 74 -11.74 33.71 -33.36
C TYR A 74 -12.23 35.06 -32.82
N GLY A 75 -13.55 35.23 -32.68
CA GLY A 75 -14.17 36.45 -32.19
C GLY A 75 -13.80 36.75 -30.73
N ARG A 76 -13.71 38.05 -30.40
CA ARG A 76 -13.35 38.51 -29.04
C ARG A 76 -14.27 37.93 -27.96
N GLY A 77 -15.58 37.89 -28.20
CA GLY A 77 -16.55 37.34 -27.24
C GLY A 77 -16.34 35.85 -26.94
N TRP A 78 -16.14 35.02 -27.97
CA TRP A 78 -15.83 33.59 -27.79
C TRP A 78 -14.53 33.36 -27.02
N GLN A 79 -13.50 34.14 -27.33
CA GLN A 79 -12.20 34.00 -26.67
C GLN A 79 -12.22 34.51 -25.22
N GLN A 80 -13.06 35.52 -24.92
CA GLN A 80 -13.34 35.94 -23.55
C GLN A 80 -14.11 34.89 -22.77
N LEU A 81 -15.11 34.24 -23.39
CA LEU A 81 -15.81 33.09 -22.80
C LEU A 81 -14.83 31.96 -22.46
N LEU A 82 -13.97 31.57 -23.42
CA LEU A 82 -12.95 30.54 -23.18
C LEU A 82 -11.97 30.92 -22.07
N ARG A 83 -11.56 32.20 -22.01
CA ARG A 83 -10.70 32.71 -20.92
C ARG A 83 -11.40 32.64 -19.56
N GLY A 84 -12.69 33.01 -19.50
CA GLY A 84 -13.51 32.90 -18.31
C GLY A 84 -13.63 31.43 -17.85
N LEU A 85 -13.99 30.54 -18.76
CA LEU A 85 -14.06 29.10 -18.49
C LEU A 85 -12.72 28.54 -18.00
N TYR A 86 -11.62 28.90 -18.67
CA TYR A 86 -10.26 28.52 -18.28
C TYR A 86 -9.94 28.92 -16.84
N LEU A 87 -10.26 30.16 -16.43
CA LEU A 87 -10.03 30.57 -15.05
C LEU A 87 -10.96 29.87 -14.07
N VAL A 88 -12.26 29.79 -14.38
CA VAL A 88 -13.27 29.17 -13.50
C VAL A 88 -12.94 27.70 -13.22
N LEU A 89 -12.55 26.94 -14.25
CA LEU A 89 -12.20 25.52 -14.09
C LEU A 89 -10.94 25.33 -13.22
N ASN A 90 -9.93 26.19 -13.36
CA ASN A 90 -8.66 26.02 -12.66
C ASN A 90 -8.60 26.71 -11.29
N ALA A 91 -9.41 27.72 -11.02
CA ALA A 91 -9.38 28.49 -9.78
C ALA A 91 -9.53 27.63 -8.50
N PRO A 92 -10.44 26.62 -8.43
CA PRO A 92 -10.52 25.73 -7.28
C PRO A 92 -9.26 24.89 -7.09
N GLY A 93 -8.68 24.35 -8.17
CA GLY A 93 -7.44 23.57 -8.10
C GLY A 93 -6.25 24.39 -7.60
N LEU A 94 -6.14 25.65 -8.04
CA LEU A 94 -5.12 26.58 -7.54
C LEU A 94 -5.32 26.89 -6.05
N ALA A 95 -6.57 27.14 -5.62
CA ALA A 95 -6.88 27.39 -4.22
C ALA A 95 -6.51 26.19 -3.34
N LEU A 96 -6.92 24.98 -3.75
CA LEU A 96 -6.62 23.75 -3.04
C LEU A 96 -5.11 23.59 -2.80
N ASN A 97 -4.27 23.76 -3.83
CA ASN A 97 -2.82 23.63 -3.65
C ASN A 97 -2.19 24.68 -2.73
N ILE A 98 -2.73 25.91 -2.74
CA ILE A 98 -2.24 26.98 -1.85
C ILE A 98 -2.63 26.71 -0.40
N ILE A 99 -3.90 26.37 -0.16
CA ILE A 99 -4.41 25.99 1.17
C ILE A 99 -3.62 24.80 1.72
N ASP A 100 -3.41 23.80 0.87
CA ASP A 100 -2.70 22.57 1.23
C ASP A 100 -1.23 22.80 1.61
N SER A 101 -0.62 23.94 1.21
CA SER A 101 0.72 24.31 1.68
C SER A 101 0.80 24.56 3.20
N GLN A 102 -0.32 24.96 3.82
CA GLN A 102 -0.43 25.09 5.27
C GLN A 102 -1.13 23.89 5.89
N TYR A 103 -2.19 23.37 5.27
CA TYR A 103 -2.93 22.22 5.79
C TYR A 103 -2.04 20.97 5.96
N PHE A 104 -1.11 20.75 5.03
CA PHE A 104 -0.12 19.67 5.11
C PHE A 104 0.72 19.70 6.40
N LYS A 105 0.96 20.86 7.02
CA LYS A 105 1.72 20.94 8.27
C LYS A 105 0.99 20.29 9.45
N PHE A 106 -0.34 20.23 9.38
CA PHE A 106 -1.18 19.64 10.42
C PHE A 106 -1.41 18.16 10.15
N ILE A 107 -1.81 17.80 8.93
CA ILE A 107 -2.15 16.41 8.60
C ILE A 107 -0.93 15.61 8.12
N GLY A 108 0.01 16.20 7.38
CA GLY A 108 1.17 15.48 6.82
C GLY A 108 0.85 14.65 5.58
N ARG A 109 -0.34 14.81 4.98
CA ARG A 109 -0.68 14.28 3.65
C ARG A 109 -1.30 15.36 2.78
N ARG A 110 -1.29 15.14 1.46
CA ARG A 110 -1.88 16.09 0.51
C ARG A 110 -3.41 15.96 0.58
N THR A 111 -4.08 17.10 0.60
CA THR A 111 -5.54 17.21 0.73
C THR A 111 -6.28 16.24 -0.20
N SER A 112 -7.22 15.51 0.37
CA SER A 112 -8.21 14.67 -0.33
C SER A 112 -9.63 15.25 -0.17
N ASP A 113 -10.66 14.50 -0.55
CA ASP A 113 -12.07 14.88 -0.42
C ASP A 113 -12.58 14.89 1.04
N GLU A 114 -11.72 14.56 2.00
CA GLU A 114 -11.95 14.69 3.44
C GLU A 114 -12.42 16.09 3.88
N LEU A 115 -12.07 17.15 3.12
CA LEU A 115 -12.58 18.50 3.35
C LEU A 115 -14.12 18.56 3.29
N PHE A 116 -14.76 17.71 2.48
CA PHE A 116 -16.22 17.67 2.40
C PHE A 116 -16.86 16.92 3.55
N THR A 117 -16.16 15.97 4.18
CA THR A 117 -16.67 15.20 5.32
C THR A 117 -16.55 15.93 6.65
N ILE A 118 -15.66 16.93 6.75
CA ILE A 118 -15.46 17.76 7.96
C ILE A 118 -16.28 19.06 7.88
N THR A 119 -17.27 19.14 6.98
CA THR A 119 -18.07 20.35 6.71
C THR A 119 -18.69 20.96 7.97
N GLY A 120 -19.19 20.16 8.90
CA GLY A 120 -19.84 20.65 10.13
C GLY A 120 -18.92 21.38 11.11
N ASP A 121 -17.62 21.04 11.17
CA ASP A 121 -16.64 21.71 12.02
C ASP A 121 -15.95 22.87 11.29
N ILE A 122 -15.69 22.69 9.99
CA ILE A 122 -15.15 23.75 9.13
C ILE A 122 -16.13 24.93 9.08
N GLU A 123 -17.43 24.70 8.96
CA GLU A 123 -18.43 25.77 8.97
C GLU A 123 -18.43 26.57 10.29
N ARG A 124 -18.33 25.89 11.43
CA ARG A 124 -18.26 26.54 12.75
C ARG A 124 -16.99 27.35 12.94
N GLN A 125 -15.87 26.91 12.37
CA GLN A 125 -14.55 27.53 12.53
C GLN A 125 -14.13 28.39 11.33
N ALA A 126 -14.95 28.49 10.29
CA ALA A 126 -14.61 29.15 9.03
C ALA A 126 -14.16 30.61 9.22
N GLY A 127 -14.83 31.35 10.12
CA GLY A 127 -14.47 32.74 10.42
C GLY A 127 -13.07 32.88 11.04
N GLN A 128 -12.70 31.99 11.97
CA GLN A 128 -11.38 31.97 12.60
C GLN A 128 -10.30 31.51 11.62
N LEU A 129 -10.57 30.44 10.86
CA LEU A 129 -9.68 29.95 9.81
C LEU A 129 -9.42 31.02 8.76
N PHE A 130 -10.46 31.73 8.31
CA PHE A 130 -10.32 32.85 7.38
C PHE A 130 -9.50 33.98 7.98
N GLY A 131 -9.79 34.39 9.22
CA GLY A 131 -9.05 35.46 9.90
C GLY A 131 -7.56 35.16 10.06
N HIS A 132 -7.19 33.89 10.31
CA HIS A 132 -5.79 33.48 10.46
C HIS A 132 -5.08 33.28 9.11
N TYR A 133 -5.75 32.72 8.11
CA TYR A 133 -5.16 32.31 6.83
C TYR A 133 -5.55 33.21 5.63
N TRP A 134 -6.11 34.40 5.86
CA TRP A 134 -6.54 35.32 4.79
C TRP A 134 -5.42 35.64 3.79
N PHE A 135 -4.17 35.65 4.24
CA PHE A 135 -3.00 35.95 3.41
C PHE A 135 -2.81 34.95 2.25
N LEU A 136 -3.39 33.74 2.34
CA LEU A 136 -3.38 32.75 1.26
C LEU A 136 -4.20 33.19 0.04
N LEU A 137 -5.12 34.15 0.21
CA LEU A 137 -5.84 34.77 -0.91
C LEU A 137 -4.92 35.58 -1.83
N LEU A 138 -3.84 36.16 -1.30
CA LEU A 138 -2.94 37.01 -2.07
C LEU A 138 -2.21 36.24 -3.20
N PRO A 139 -1.50 35.13 -2.94
CA PRO A 139 -0.90 34.34 -4.02
C PRO A 139 -1.95 33.72 -4.95
N TRP A 140 -3.15 33.40 -4.44
CA TRP A 140 -4.24 32.88 -5.27
C TRP A 140 -4.74 33.92 -6.27
N LEU A 141 -5.09 35.12 -5.81
CA LEU A 141 -5.51 36.25 -6.65
C LEU A 141 -4.39 36.68 -7.61
N LEU A 142 -3.13 36.66 -7.16
CA LEU A 142 -1.97 36.93 -8.00
C LEU A 142 -1.87 35.93 -9.15
N LEU A 143 -1.97 34.62 -8.87
CA LEU A 143 -1.94 33.59 -9.92
C LEU A 143 -3.12 33.75 -10.89
N LEU A 144 -4.34 34.03 -10.40
CA LEU A 144 -5.49 34.30 -11.27
C LEU A 144 -5.27 35.54 -12.14
N GLY A 145 -4.69 36.61 -11.60
CA GLY A 145 -4.32 37.80 -12.34
C GLY A 145 -3.27 37.50 -13.42
N LEU A 146 -2.19 36.80 -13.06
CA LEU A 146 -1.14 36.39 -14.00
C LEU A 146 -1.70 35.51 -15.13
N LEU A 147 -2.58 34.57 -14.80
CA LEU A 147 -3.26 33.73 -15.79
C LEU A 147 -4.22 34.54 -16.67
N TRP A 148 -4.92 35.53 -16.13
CA TRP A 148 -5.82 36.40 -16.89
C TRP A 148 -5.08 37.28 -17.90
N TYR A 149 -4.02 37.95 -17.45
CA TYR A 149 -3.23 38.87 -18.28
C TYR A 149 -2.26 38.14 -19.21
N GLY A 150 -1.71 37.00 -18.76
CA GLY A 150 -0.86 36.15 -19.57
C GLY A 150 -1.60 35.31 -20.61
N TYR A 151 -2.95 35.21 -20.51
CA TYR A 151 -3.77 34.39 -21.40
C TYR A 151 -3.57 34.75 -22.89
N PRO A 152 -3.01 33.85 -23.71
CA PRO A 152 -2.79 34.11 -25.12
C PRO A 152 -4.12 34.29 -25.85
N MET A 153 -4.32 35.47 -26.45
CA MET A 153 -5.43 35.76 -27.35
C MET A 153 -5.00 35.47 -28.80
N PRO A 154 -5.90 34.93 -29.65
CA PRO A 154 -5.57 34.77 -31.05
C PRO A 154 -5.38 36.14 -31.72
N GLY A 155 -4.50 36.19 -32.71
CA GLY A 155 -4.38 37.35 -33.62
C GLY A 155 -5.56 37.44 -34.58
N ALA A 156 -5.37 38.16 -35.71
CA ALA A 156 -6.35 38.19 -36.78
C ALA A 156 -6.70 36.76 -37.25
N ALA A 157 -7.96 36.54 -37.63
CA ALA A 157 -8.39 35.26 -38.18
C ALA A 157 -7.47 34.87 -39.35
N PRO A 158 -7.00 33.62 -39.43
CA PRO A 158 -6.15 33.20 -40.54
C PRO A 158 -6.86 33.45 -41.86
N ALA A 159 -6.10 33.89 -42.87
CA ALA A 159 -6.63 34.17 -44.20
C ALA A 159 -7.42 32.96 -44.74
N PRO A 160 -8.48 33.18 -45.54
CA PRO A 160 -9.25 32.09 -46.15
C PRO A 160 -8.29 31.16 -46.90
N THR A 161 -8.20 29.91 -46.45
CA THR A 161 -7.37 28.93 -47.17
C THR A 161 -8.14 28.43 -48.40
N PRO A 162 -7.46 28.13 -49.51
CA PRO A 162 -8.10 27.64 -50.73
C PRO A 162 -8.65 26.20 -50.58
N ARG A 163 -8.54 25.59 -49.39
CA ARG A 163 -8.91 24.20 -49.16
C ARG A 163 -10.42 24.04 -48.92
N PRO A 164 -11.05 22.95 -49.40
CA PRO A 164 -12.48 22.68 -49.17
C PRO A 164 -12.85 22.69 -47.68
N VAL A 165 -14.10 23.06 -47.36
CA VAL A 165 -14.64 23.01 -45.99
C VAL A 165 -14.47 21.62 -45.38
N LEU A 166 -14.81 20.57 -46.14
CA LEU A 166 -14.67 19.18 -45.71
C LEU A 166 -13.23 18.82 -45.33
N TRP A 167 -12.23 19.28 -46.09
CA TRP A 167 -10.83 19.06 -45.76
C TRP A 167 -10.43 19.74 -44.45
N ARG A 168 -10.89 20.97 -44.23
CA ARG A 168 -10.61 21.73 -43.00
C ARG A 168 -11.25 21.07 -41.78
N MET A 169 -12.48 20.58 -41.92
CA MET A 169 -13.17 19.80 -40.89
C MET A 169 -12.43 18.49 -40.62
N ALA A 170 -12.05 17.74 -41.65
CA ALA A 170 -11.30 16.50 -41.51
C ALA A 170 -9.95 16.72 -40.79
N TRP A 171 -9.23 17.79 -41.14
CA TRP A 171 -7.99 18.16 -40.46
C TRP A 171 -8.22 18.52 -38.99
N ALA A 172 -9.20 19.37 -38.69
CA ALA A 172 -9.53 19.75 -37.31
C ALA A 172 -9.96 18.54 -36.46
N MET A 173 -10.74 17.63 -37.04
CA MET A 173 -11.12 16.38 -36.40
C MET A 173 -9.90 15.49 -36.15
N SER A 174 -8.96 15.40 -37.09
CA SER A 174 -7.73 14.63 -36.89
C SER A 174 -6.86 15.18 -35.76
N GLU A 175 -6.75 16.51 -35.62
CA GLU A 175 -6.04 17.15 -34.52
C GLU A 175 -6.76 16.96 -33.19
N LEU A 176 -8.09 17.08 -33.18
CA LEU A 176 -8.90 16.81 -31.99
C LEU A 176 -8.75 15.35 -31.55
N SER A 177 -8.78 14.39 -32.47
CA SER A 177 -8.56 12.97 -32.17
C SER A 177 -7.15 12.73 -31.60
N LEU A 178 -6.12 13.37 -32.17
CA LEU A 178 -4.76 13.28 -31.63
C LEU A 178 -4.66 13.87 -30.23
N VAL A 179 -5.21 15.06 -30.01
CA VAL A 179 -5.21 15.69 -28.67
C VAL A 179 -6.03 14.89 -27.68
N ALA A 180 -7.17 14.32 -28.08
CA ALA A 180 -7.96 13.45 -27.23
C ALA A 180 -7.17 12.19 -26.84
N ALA A 181 -6.49 11.55 -27.79
CA ALA A 181 -5.65 10.38 -27.51
C ALA A 181 -4.50 10.71 -26.55
N LEU A 182 -3.81 11.84 -26.77
CA LEU A 182 -2.75 12.32 -25.88
C LEU A 182 -3.28 12.74 -24.51
N ALA A 183 -4.47 13.34 -24.45
CA ALA A 183 -5.13 13.71 -23.21
C ALA A 183 -5.51 12.48 -22.40
N VAL A 184 -6.08 11.44 -23.03
CA VAL A 184 -6.36 10.15 -22.38
C VAL A 184 -5.08 9.53 -21.84
N LEU A 185 -3.99 9.52 -22.63
CA LEU A 185 -2.68 9.02 -22.18
C LEU A 185 -2.13 9.84 -21.00
N GLY A 186 -2.25 11.17 -21.04
CA GLY A 186 -1.80 12.07 -19.98
C GLY A 186 -2.62 11.97 -18.70
N ILE A 187 -3.95 11.85 -18.80
CA ILE A 187 -4.87 11.59 -17.67
C ILE A 187 -4.58 10.22 -17.06
N ARG A 188 -4.29 9.22 -17.90
CA ARG A 188 -3.84 7.90 -17.44
C ARG A 188 -2.46 7.96 -16.77
N GLY A 189 -1.63 8.94 -17.12
CA GLY A 189 -0.27 9.12 -16.60
C GLY A 189 0.79 8.26 -17.31
N GLY A 190 0.48 7.66 -18.46
CA GLY A 190 1.42 6.85 -19.24
C GLY A 190 0.87 5.49 -19.69
N LEU A 191 1.78 4.62 -20.13
CA LEU A 191 1.49 3.28 -20.69
C LEU A 191 1.57 2.14 -19.67
N GLN A 192 1.76 2.46 -18.38
CA GLN A 192 1.83 1.46 -17.31
C GLN A 192 0.51 0.66 -17.17
N LEU A 193 0.51 -0.44 -16.41
CA LEU A 193 -0.64 -1.35 -16.28
C LEU A 193 -1.90 -0.71 -15.67
N LYS A 194 -1.75 0.12 -14.64
CA LYS A 194 -2.88 0.79 -13.96
C LYS A 194 -2.87 2.32 -14.18
N PRO A 195 -4.03 2.99 -14.25
CA PRO A 195 -4.05 4.45 -14.30
C PRO A 195 -3.31 5.06 -13.11
N LEU A 196 -2.84 6.29 -13.29
CA LEU A 196 -2.17 7.05 -12.23
C LEU A 196 -3.06 7.17 -10.98
N ARG A 197 -2.46 6.91 -9.82
CA ARG A 197 -3.05 7.01 -8.47
C ARG A 197 -2.09 7.74 -7.53
N PRO A 198 -2.58 8.36 -6.44
CA PRO A 198 -1.73 9.11 -5.50
C PRO A 198 -0.50 8.33 -5.00
N GLY A 199 -0.67 7.04 -4.67
CA GLY A 199 0.42 6.21 -4.16
C GLY A 199 1.63 6.13 -5.09
N HIS A 200 1.46 6.25 -6.42
CA HIS A 200 2.59 6.19 -7.37
C HIS A 200 3.66 7.26 -7.15
N ALA A 201 3.35 8.32 -6.41
CA ALA A 201 4.31 9.36 -6.07
C ALA A 201 5.37 8.88 -5.05
N PHE A 202 5.07 7.83 -4.29
CA PHE A 202 5.87 7.34 -3.15
C PHE A 202 6.87 6.24 -3.51
N VAL A 203 7.04 5.93 -4.80
CA VAL A 203 8.06 4.97 -5.29
C VAL A 203 9.48 5.58 -5.28
N GLN A 204 9.63 6.78 -4.74
CA GLN A 204 10.88 7.53 -4.68
C GLN A 204 11.56 7.34 -3.33
N THR A 205 12.86 7.57 -3.27
CA THR A 205 13.63 7.53 -2.02
C THR A 205 14.15 8.93 -1.67
N PRO A 206 13.85 9.47 -0.47
CA PRO A 206 12.94 8.94 0.55
C PRO A 206 11.46 9.03 0.11
N PRO A 207 10.57 8.13 0.58
CA PRO A 207 9.16 8.12 0.19
C PRO A 207 8.41 9.43 0.48
N ALA A 208 8.83 10.18 1.50
CA ALA A 208 8.27 11.48 1.85
C ALA A 208 8.24 12.49 0.67
N LEU A 209 9.19 12.39 -0.28
CA LEU A 209 9.20 13.22 -1.49
C LEU A 209 7.99 13.00 -2.40
N GLY A 210 7.23 11.91 -2.21
CA GLY A 210 5.96 11.71 -2.89
C GLY A 210 4.97 12.86 -2.67
N HIS A 211 4.99 13.50 -1.50
CA HIS A 211 4.14 14.66 -1.23
C HIS A 211 4.53 15.90 -2.07
N VAL A 212 5.81 16.03 -2.43
CA VAL A 212 6.29 17.10 -3.34
C VAL A 212 5.88 16.81 -4.78
N ALA A 213 5.93 15.55 -5.21
CA ALA A 213 5.50 15.15 -6.54
C ALA A 213 3.98 15.38 -6.71
N LEU A 214 3.17 15.05 -5.70
CA LEU A 214 1.72 15.21 -5.75
C LEU A 214 1.26 16.67 -5.74
N ASN A 215 0.19 16.94 -6.48
CA ASN A 215 -0.62 18.16 -6.36
C ASN A 215 -1.99 17.84 -5.76
N SER A 216 -2.54 18.77 -5.00
CA SER A 216 -3.79 18.60 -4.24
C SER A 216 -5.01 18.44 -5.16
N THR A 217 -4.95 19.02 -6.36
CA THR A 217 -6.01 18.88 -7.37
C THR A 217 -6.12 17.42 -7.84
N PHE A 218 -4.98 16.79 -8.11
CA PHE A 218 -4.93 15.38 -8.51
C PHE A 218 -5.45 14.48 -7.39
N THR A 219 -4.94 14.65 -6.16
CA THR A 219 -5.30 13.80 -5.02
C THR A 219 -6.79 13.89 -4.72
N PHE A 220 -7.32 15.11 -4.67
CA PHE A 220 -8.74 15.37 -4.46
C PHE A 220 -9.61 14.72 -5.54
N ILE A 221 -9.30 14.89 -6.83
CA ILE A 221 -10.14 14.28 -7.89
C ILE A 221 -10.08 12.75 -7.82
N LYS A 222 -8.95 12.17 -7.42
CA LYS A 222 -8.78 10.71 -7.30
C LYS A 222 -9.40 10.12 -6.03
N SER A 223 -9.78 10.94 -5.06
CA SER A 223 -10.41 10.48 -3.82
C SER A 223 -11.94 10.56 -3.85
N ILE A 224 -12.52 11.36 -4.75
CA ILE A 224 -13.98 11.46 -4.96
C ILE A 224 -14.63 10.09 -5.09
N GLY A 225 -15.61 9.83 -4.23
CA GLY A 225 -16.43 8.61 -4.28
C GLY A 225 -15.80 7.39 -3.63
N GLN A 226 -14.62 7.54 -3.01
CA GLN A 226 -14.09 6.49 -2.15
C GLN A 226 -14.82 6.47 -0.80
N LYS A 227 -14.88 5.29 -0.18
CA LYS A 227 -15.50 5.13 1.14
C LYS A 227 -14.67 5.85 2.19
N THR A 228 -15.34 6.66 3.01
CA THR A 228 -14.76 7.29 4.19
C THR A 228 -14.93 6.39 5.40
N LEU A 229 -14.07 6.56 6.41
CA LEU A 229 -14.22 5.90 7.69
C LEU A 229 -15.02 6.78 8.64
N GLU A 230 -15.89 6.18 9.43
CA GLU A 230 -16.56 6.87 10.54
C GLU A 230 -15.60 6.94 11.72
N ARG A 231 -15.53 8.08 12.41
CA ARG A 231 -14.63 8.29 13.56
C ARG A 231 -15.24 7.66 14.82
N PRO A 232 -14.68 6.56 15.36
CA PRO A 232 -15.12 6.02 16.65
C PRO A 232 -14.61 6.86 17.83
N GLU A 233 -15.42 6.95 18.88
CA GLU A 233 -15.14 7.66 20.13
C GLU A 233 -15.43 6.76 21.34
N TYR A 234 -14.77 5.61 21.43
CA TYR A 234 -14.90 4.69 22.57
C TYR A 234 -14.16 5.18 23.82
N PHE A 235 -13.03 5.85 23.61
CA PHE A 235 -12.19 6.42 24.66
C PHE A 235 -12.09 7.93 24.49
N THR A 236 -12.32 8.67 25.58
CA THR A 236 -12.17 10.13 25.63
C THR A 236 -10.78 10.55 26.07
N SER A 237 -10.06 9.68 26.79
CA SER A 237 -8.69 9.90 27.26
C SER A 237 -7.70 9.09 26.44
N GLU A 238 -6.71 9.77 25.87
CA GLU A 238 -5.62 9.13 25.15
C GLU A 238 -4.84 8.16 26.06
N ALA A 239 -4.66 8.50 27.34
CA ALA A 239 -3.99 7.63 28.29
C ALA A 239 -4.79 6.35 28.61
N GLU A 240 -6.12 6.37 28.49
CA GLU A 240 -6.96 5.17 28.60
C GLU A 240 -6.85 4.32 27.34
N LEU A 241 -6.93 4.94 26.17
CA LEU A 241 -6.75 4.28 24.89
C LEU A 241 -5.39 3.57 24.80
N GLN A 242 -4.30 4.26 25.14
CA GLN A 242 -2.95 3.70 25.11
C GLN A 242 -2.77 2.54 26.09
N ARG A 243 -3.38 2.61 27.28
CA ARG A 243 -3.39 1.49 28.24
C ARG A 243 -4.17 0.29 27.71
N ALA A 244 -5.29 0.52 27.04
CA ALA A 244 -6.14 -0.54 26.49
C ALA A 244 -5.54 -1.20 25.24
N LEU A 245 -4.76 -0.47 24.42
CA LEU A 245 -4.02 -1.03 23.29
C LEU A 245 -3.03 -2.13 23.69
N ALA A 246 -2.51 -2.05 24.92
CA ALA A 246 -1.49 -2.93 25.45
C ALA A 246 -0.31 -3.10 24.48
N ALA A 247 0.23 -1.98 23.97
CA ALA A 247 1.32 -2.00 23.00
C ALA A 247 2.63 -2.55 23.64
N HIS A 248 3.33 -3.41 22.91
CA HIS A 248 4.65 -3.94 23.28
C HIS A 248 5.63 -3.69 22.15
N TYR A 249 6.82 -3.18 22.48
CA TYR A 249 7.88 -2.92 21.50
C TYR A 249 9.17 -3.64 21.90
N PRO A 250 9.94 -4.16 20.93
CA PRO A 250 11.17 -4.88 21.23
C PRO A 250 12.21 -3.95 21.86
N ALA A 251 12.84 -4.42 22.93
CA ALA A 251 13.97 -3.73 23.56
C ALA A 251 15.27 -4.05 22.80
N PRO A 252 16.23 -3.10 22.73
CA PRO A 252 17.52 -3.37 22.11
C PRO A 252 18.29 -4.43 22.91
N ARG A 253 18.89 -5.41 22.20
CA ARG A 253 19.71 -6.46 22.81
C ARG A 253 21.20 -6.10 22.75
N PRO A 254 22.02 -6.49 23.73
CA PRO A 254 23.47 -6.36 23.64
C PRO A 254 23.99 -7.17 22.44
N ASN A 255 24.82 -6.56 21.60
CA ASN A 255 25.39 -7.15 20.37
C ASN A 255 24.33 -7.56 19.32
N PRO A 256 23.67 -6.59 18.67
CA PRO A 256 22.76 -6.89 17.57
C PRO A 256 23.48 -7.66 16.47
N THR A 257 22.81 -8.68 15.94
CA THR A 257 23.38 -9.56 14.91
C THR A 257 22.84 -9.15 13.55
N PRO A 258 23.68 -8.65 12.63
CA PRO A 258 23.24 -8.18 11.33
C PRO A 258 23.07 -9.36 10.36
N ASP A 259 22.21 -10.31 10.71
CA ASP A 259 21.83 -11.38 9.78
C ASP A 259 21.01 -10.79 8.62
N ASN A 260 21.08 -11.44 7.46
CA ASN A 260 20.14 -11.15 6.40
C ASN A 260 18.74 -11.58 6.84
N VAL A 261 17.71 -10.98 6.25
CA VAL A 261 16.32 -11.35 6.49
C VAL A 261 15.65 -11.63 5.15
N VAL A 262 15.09 -12.84 5.02
CA VAL A 262 14.34 -13.27 3.85
C VAL A 262 12.92 -13.62 4.26
N ILE A 263 11.94 -12.83 3.80
CA ILE A 263 10.52 -13.15 3.95
C ILE A 263 10.05 -13.88 2.69
N LEU A 264 9.47 -15.06 2.87
CA LEU A 264 8.86 -15.88 1.84
C LEU A 264 7.35 -15.84 2.08
N LEU A 265 6.67 -14.89 1.42
CA LEU A 265 5.23 -14.74 1.45
C LEU A 265 4.61 -15.66 0.38
N VAL A 266 3.93 -16.71 0.83
CA VAL A 266 3.49 -17.81 -0.04
C VAL A 266 2.00 -17.69 -0.34
N GLU A 267 1.68 -17.44 -1.61
CA GLU A 267 0.32 -17.27 -2.12
C GLU A 267 -0.62 -18.42 -1.70
N SER A 268 -1.73 -18.05 -1.04
CA SER A 268 -2.85 -18.93 -0.71
C SER A 268 -2.48 -20.17 0.13
N PHE A 269 -1.33 -20.16 0.83
CA PHE A 269 -0.74 -21.33 1.49
C PHE A 269 -1.36 -21.63 2.87
N ALA A 270 -2.64 -21.99 2.90
CA ALA A 270 -3.42 -22.22 4.11
C ALA A 270 -2.84 -23.32 5.02
N SER A 271 -3.04 -23.19 6.34
CA SER A 271 -2.59 -24.19 7.33
C SER A 271 -3.20 -25.57 7.09
N GLU A 272 -4.42 -25.64 6.56
CA GLU A 272 -5.11 -26.91 6.25
C GLU A 272 -4.32 -27.82 5.31
N TYR A 273 -3.43 -27.26 4.47
CA TYR A 273 -2.72 -28.04 3.45
C TYR A 273 -1.47 -28.74 3.98
N ASN A 274 -0.99 -28.38 5.17
CA ASN A 274 0.26 -28.91 5.73
C ASN A 274 0.01 -30.06 6.71
N GLY A 275 0.94 -31.01 6.73
CA GLY A 275 0.85 -32.21 7.57
C GLY A 275 1.28 -31.98 9.01
N VAL A 276 2.17 -31.01 9.25
CA VAL A 276 2.70 -30.70 10.60
C VAL A 276 1.65 -30.08 11.53
N GLU A 277 0.66 -29.37 10.99
CA GLU A 277 -0.53 -28.89 11.74
C GLU A 277 -1.71 -29.86 11.65
N ASN A 278 -1.74 -30.77 10.66
CA ASN A 278 -2.85 -31.71 10.42
C ASN A 278 -2.37 -33.18 10.40
N PRO A 279 -1.92 -33.73 11.55
CA PRO A 279 -1.40 -35.10 11.61
C PRO A 279 -2.46 -36.12 11.21
N GLY A 280 -2.06 -37.10 10.40
CA GLY A 280 -2.94 -38.16 9.89
C GLY A 280 -3.73 -37.76 8.63
N GLN A 281 -3.69 -36.50 8.22
CA GLN A 281 -4.21 -36.06 6.93
C GLN A 281 -3.12 -36.09 5.86
N ARG A 282 -3.53 -36.06 4.59
CA ARG A 282 -2.59 -35.94 3.47
C ARG A 282 -1.99 -34.53 3.48
N SER A 283 -0.67 -34.46 3.59
CA SER A 283 0.08 -33.22 3.34
C SER A 283 0.21 -32.94 1.84
N TYR A 284 0.00 -31.69 1.46
CA TYR A 284 0.35 -31.14 0.15
C TYR A 284 1.66 -30.35 0.19
N THR A 285 2.32 -30.27 1.36
CA THR A 285 3.50 -29.44 1.59
C THR A 285 4.64 -30.21 2.28
N PRO A 286 5.05 -31.38 1.75
CA PRO A 286 6.02 -32.25 2.42
C PRO A 286 7.38 -31.59 2.69
N PHE A 287 7.82 -30.63 1.86
CA PHE A 287 9.05 -29.88 2.15
C PHE A 287 8.85 -28.92 3.32
N PHE A 288 7.78 -28.13 3.33
CA PHE A 288 7.43 -27.27 4.47
C PHE A 288 7.37 -28.07 5.78
N ASP A 289 6.70 -29.23 5.79
CA ASP A 289 6.64 -30.10 6.96
C ASP A 289 8.03 -30.53 7.46
N SER A 290 8.93 -30.86 6.52
CA SER A 290 10.31 -31.24 6.85
C SER A 290 11.13 -30.06 7.37
N LEU A 291 10.91 -28.85 6.86
CA LEU A 291 11.60 -27.65 7.30
C LEU A 291 11.11 -27.22 8.69
N ALA A 292 9.79 -27.25 8.91
CA ALA A 292 9.15 -26.87 10.17
C ALA A 292 9.57 -27.75 11.37
N THR A 293 10.05 -28.96 11.10
CA THR A 293 10.54 -29.91 12.11
C THR A 293 12.07 -29.99 12.20
N SER A 294 12.78 -29.17 11.41
CA SER A 294 14.24 -29.16 11.35
C SER A 294 14.88 -28.37 12.49
N PRO A 295 16.16 -28.62 12.84
CA PRO A 295 16.88 -27.79 13.79
C PRO A 295 16.95 -26.33 13.33
N GLY A 296 16.65 -25.39 14.23
CA GLY A 296 16.65 -23.96 13.94
C GLY A 296 15.33 -23.44 13.35
N ALA A 297 14.31 -24.29 13.22
CA ALA A 297 12.94 -23.90 12.90
C ALA A 297 12.09 -23.64 14.16
N LEU A 298 11.15 -22.70 14.05
CA LEU A 298 10.10 -22.39 15.00
C LEU A 298 8.80 -22.16 14.22
N LEU A 299 7.89 -23.12 14.30
CA LEU A 299 6.54 -23.01 13.73
C LEU A 299 5.59 -22.46 14.80
N MET A 300 4.97 -21.32 14.51
CA MET A 300 3.89 -20.77 15.32
C MET A 300 2.57 -21.42 14.87
N ARG A 301 2.01 -22.28 15.72
CA ARG A 301 0.88 -23.16 15.38
C ARG A 301 -0.46 -22.41 15.33
N GLU A 302 -0.57 -21.25 15.95
CA GLU A 302 -1.80 -20.44 16.03
C GLU A 302 -1.60 -19.09 15.35
N HIS A 303 -1.10 -19.13 14.12
CA HIS A 303 -0.93 -17.94 13.28
C HIS A 303 -2.14 -17.63 12.39
N TYR A 304 -2.48 -16.35 12.27
CA TYR A 304 -3.63 -15.86 11.51
C TYR A 304 -3.25 -14.73 10.53
N ALA A 305 -3.74 -14.82 9.30
CA ALA A 305 -3.69 -13.72 8.35
C ALA A 305 -4.56 -12.56 8.84
N ASN A 306 -4.09 -11.32 8.62
CA ASN A 306 -4.84 -10.14 9.03
C ASN A 306 -5.97 -9.77 8.04
N GLY A 307 -5.97 -10.39 6.85
CA GLY A 307 -6.96 -10.19 5.80
C GLY A 307 -7.14 -11.45 4.95
N GLN A 308 -8.05 -11.38 3.97
CA GLN A 308 -8.42 -12.51 3.11
C GLN A 308 -8.01 -12.31 1.64
N ARG A 309 -7.28 -11.23 1.34
CA ARG A 309 -6.87 -10.87 -0.02
C ARG A 309 -5.38 -10.55 -0.05
N SER A 310 -4.68 -10.95 -1.11
CA SER A 310 -3.23 -10.73 -1.26
C SER A 310 -2.82 -9.26 -1.10
N ILE A 311 -3.69 -8.33 -1.52
CA ILE A 311 -3.48 -6.87 -1.41
C ILE A 311 -3.37 -6.36 0.04
N GLU A 312 -3.81 -7.14 1.02
CA GLU A 312 -3.81 -6.80 2.45
C GLU A 312 -2.57 -7.32 3.20
N ALA A 313 -1.88 -8.32 2.64
CA ALA A 313 -0.78 -8.98 3.32
C ALA A 313 0.47 -8.10 3.44
N LEU A 314 0.88 -7.38 2.37
CA LEU A 314 2.08 -6.54 2.43
C LEU A 314 2.01 -5.43 3.51
N PRO A 315 0.90 -4.68 3.67
CA PRO A 315 0.72 -3.77 4.80
C PRO A 315 0.94 -4.39 6.17
N ALA A 316 0.36 -5.58 6.41
CA ALA A 316 0.53 -6.27 7.68
C ALA A 316 1.98 -6.76 7.87
N VAL A 317 2.53 -7.46 6.89
CA VAL A 317 3.84 -8.11 6.99
C VAL A 317 5.01 -7.11 7.00
N LEU A 318 4.94 -6.06 6.19
CA LEU A 318 6.04 -5.10 6.05
C LEU A 318 5.95 -3.93 7.04
N ALA A 319 4.76 -3.53 7.46
CA ALA A 319 4.56 -2.32 8.28
C ALA A 319 3.74 -2.55 9.57
N GLY A 320 3.24 -3.77 9.82
CA GLY A 320 2.48 -4.08 11.02
C GLY A 320 1.07 -3.51 10.99
N LEU A 321 0.54 -3.18 9.81
CA LEU A 321 -0.77 -2.56 9.63
C LEU A 321 -1.83 -3.63 9.27
N PRO A 322 -2.69 -4.07 10.20
CA PRO A 322 -3.72 -5.07 9.93
C PRO A 322 -4.84 -4.54 9.03
N ALA A 323 -5.61 -5.43 8.37
CA ALA A 323 -6.73 -5.05 7.52
C ALA A 323 -8.01 -4.84 8.35
N LEU A 324 -8.12 -3.67 9.00
CA LEU A 324 -9.27 -3.30 9.85
C LEU A 324 -10.27 -2.35 9.18
N MET A 325 -10.22 -2.25 7.84
CA MET A 325 -11.19 -1.52 7.02
C MET A 325 -11.54 -2.32 5.76
N GLU A 326 -12.75 -2.10 5.24
CA GLU A 326 -13.29 -2.81 4.07
C GLU A 326 -12.44 -2.64 2.79
N SER A 327 -11.84 -1.47 2.61
CA SER A 327 -11.00 -1.16 1.44
C SER A 327 -9.55 -1.43 1.76
N ALA A 328 -8.81 -2.09 0.87
CA ALA A 328 -7.39 -2.32 1.07
C ALA A 328 -6.58 -1.00 1.11
N PHE A 329 -5.68 -0.88 2.09
CA PHE A 329 -4.84 0.32 2.31
C PHE A 329 -4.11 0.78 1.04
N ILE A 330 -3.56 -0.15 0.26
CA ILE A 330 -2.81 0.13 -0.98
C ILE A 330 -3.62 0.95 -1.99
N THR A 331 -4.95 0.84 -1.95
CA THR A 331 -5.85 1.46 -2.94
C THR A 331 -6.84 2.46 -2.35
N SER A 332 -6.86 2.65 -1.03
CA SER A 332 -7.78 3.57 -0.36
C SER A 332 -7.29 5.01 -0.39
N ASN A 333 -8.11 5.93 0.16
CA ASN A 333 -7.73 7.33 0.35
C ASN A 333 -6.54 7.50 1.30
N PHE A 334 -6.25 6.49 2.12
CA PHE A 334 -5.17 6.48 3.10
C PHE A 334 -3.83 5.98 2.54
N GLN A 335 -3.77 5.58 1.25
CA GLN A 335 -2.56 5.03 0.62
C GLN A 335 -1.32 5.96 0.68
N THR A 336 -1.52 7.24 1.02
CA THR A 336 -0.45 8.24 1.14
C THR A 336 -0.03 8.53 2.57
N ASP A 337 -0.70 7.94 3.56
CA ASP A 337 -0.45 8.16 4.99
C ASP A 337 0.96 7.73 5.39
N GLU A 338 1.51 8.35 6.42
CA GLU A 338 2.79 8.02 7.03
C GLU A 338 2.83 6.53 7.39
N LEU A 339 3.91 5.86 6.96
CA LEU A 339 4.08 4.44 7.13
C LEU A 339 5.57 4.11 7.24
N HIS A 340 5.96 3.42 8.31
CA HIS A 340 7.32 2.96 8.53
C HIS A 340 7.37 1.44 8.36
N GLY A 341 7.83 0.99 7.20
CA GLY A 341 7.99 -0.42 6.90
C GLY A 341 9.39 -0.95 7.22
N LEU A 342 9.53 -2.28 7.28
CA LEU A 342 10.83 -2.96 7.42
C LEU A 342 11.86 -2.53 6.37
N GLY A 343 11.42 -2.19 5.16
CA GLY A 343 12.28 -1.64 4.11
C GLY A 343 12.97 -0.35 4.54
N GLU A 344 12.22 0.58 5.12
CA GLU A 344 12.75 1.81 5.69
C GLU A 344 13.60 1.54 6.94
N LEU A 345 13.05 0.80 7.91
CA LEU A 345 13.66 0.59 9.22
C LEU A 345 15.02 -0.12 9.13
N LEU A 346 15.14 -1.14 8.26
CA LEU A 346 16.39 -1.83 8.01
C LEU A 346 17.29 -1.07 7.03
N GLY A 347 16.71 -0.38 6.04
CA GLY A 347 17.46 0.49 5.12
C GLY A 347 18.24 1.59 5.85
N ARG A 348 17.62 2.25 6.83
CA ARG A 348 18.28 3.24 7.72
C ARG A 348 19.43 2.62 8.54
N ARG A 349 19.43 1.30 8.73
CA ARG A 349 20.47 0.52 9.43
C ARG A 349 21.49 -0.10 8.47
N GLY A 350 21.50 0.32 7.21
CA GLY A 350 22.50 -0.07 6.21
C GLY A 350 22.18 -1.35 5.43
N TYR A 351 20.96 -1.88 5.54
CA TYR A 351 20.54 -3.03 4.76
C TYR A 351 20.22 -2.62 3.31
N ALA A 352 20.61 -3.46 2.35
CA ALA A 352 20.00 -3.42 1.02
C ALA A 352 18.57 -3.97 1.14
N THR A 353 17.56 -3.29 0.59
CA THR A 353 16.15 -3.70 0.75
C THR A 353 15.45 -3.94 -0.57
N SER A 354 14.77 -5.09 -0.70
CA SER A 354 14.12 -5.45 -1.96
C SER A 354 12.83 -6.25 -1.80
N VAL A 355 11.93 -6.14 -2.77
CA VAL A 355 10.71 -6.96 -2.90
C VAL A 355 10.67 -7.60 -4.28
N PHE A 356 10.28 -8.88 -4.32
CA PHE A 356 10.19 -9.70 -5.51
C PHE A 356 8.77 -10.22 -5.69
N HIS A 357 8.18 -10.04 -6.86
CA HIS A 357 6.88 -10.62 -7.18
C HIS A 357 6.75 -10.86 -8.69
N GLY A 358 6.64 -12.12 -9.12
CA GLY A 358 6.78 -12.53 -10.52
C GLY A 358 5.71 -12.05 -11.51
N ALA A 359 4.73 -11.26 -11.06
CA ALA A 359 3.71 -10.65 -11.90
C ALA A 359 4.17 -9.30 -12.49
N GLN A 360 3.38 -8.80 -13.45
CA GLN A 360 3.59 -7.50 -14.06
C GLN A 360 3.63 -6.36 -13.03
N ASN A 361 4.55 -5.41 -13.19
CA ASN A 361 4.68 -4.26 -12.33
C ASN A 361 3.38 -3.43 -12.31
N GLY A 362 2.88 -3.17 -11.10
CA GLY A 362 1.58 -2.50 -10.88
C GLY A 362 0.42 -3.46 -10.60
N THR A 363 0.60 -4.78 -10.72
CA THR A 363 -0.37 -5.76 -10.23
C THR A 363 -0.59 -5.56 -8.72
N MET A 364 -1.86 -5.39 -8.34
CA MET A 364 -2.33 -5.05 -6.98
C MET A 364 -1.71 -3.79 -6.33
N GLY A 365 -0.79 -3.10 -7.00
CA GLY A 365 -0.06 -1.96 -6.44
C GLY A 365 1.11 -2.34 -5.52
N PHE A 366 1.58 -3.58 -5.56
CA PHE A 366 2.66 -4.06 -4.68
C PHE A 366 3.98 -3.29 -4.85
N ASN A 367 4.36 -2.98 -6.08
CA ASN A 367 5.54 -2.14 -6.34
C ASN A 367 5.41 -0.74 -5.73
N VAL A 368 4.20 -0.17 -5.79
CA VAL A 368 3.91 1.15 -5.23
C VAL A 368 3.96 1.12 -3.70
N PHE A 369 3.29 0.15 -3.10
CA PHE A 369 3.30 -0.02 -1.64
C PHE A 369 4.69 -0.35 -1.11
N SER A 370 5.46 -1.20 -1.80
CA SER A 370 6.83 -1.55 -1.39
C SER A 370 7.72 -0.31 -1.31
N GLY A 371 7.65 0.57 -2.32
CA GLY A 371 8.35 1.86 -2.29
C GLY A 371 7.90 2.72 -1.11
N LYS A 372 6.57 2.80 -0.85
CA LYS A 372 6.01 3.50 0.31
C LYS A 372 6.51 2.95 1.65
N ALA A 373 6.70 1.63 1.75
CA ALA A 373 7.27 0.94 2.91
C ALA A 373 8.81 1.07 3.03
N GLY A 374 9.44 1.88 2.16
CA GLY A 374 10.87 2.19 2.17
C GLY A 374 11.77 1.15 1.49
N VAL A 375 11.20 0.24 0.70
CA VAL A 375 11.97 -0.73 -0.08
C VAL A 375 12.69 -0.03 -1.22
N GLN A 376 13.99 -0.31 -1.38
CA GLN A 376 14.85 0.36 -2.37
C GLN A 376 14.73 -0.23 -3.78
N GLN A 377 14.47 -1.54 -3.89
CA GLN A 377 14.42 -2.26 -5.17
C GLN A 377 13.17 -3.12 -5.28
N TYR A 378 12.52 -3.07 -6.43
CA TYR A 378 11.41 -3.97 -6.76
C TYR A 378 11.78 -4.76 -8.01
N TYR A 379 11.57 -6.07 -7.95
CA TYR A 379 11.77 -6.98 -9.07
C TYR A 379 10.43 -7.65 -9.35
N GLY A 380 9.82 -7.31 -10.49
CA GLY A 380 8.68 -8.04 -11.03
C GLY A 380 8.96 -8.61 -12.40
N LEU A 381 7.91 -8.83 -13.18
CA LEU A 381 8.01 -9.47 -14.50
C LEU A 381 8.92 -8.69 -15.45
N GLU A 382 8.91 -7.35 -15.39
CA GLU A 382 9.74 -6.48 -16.22
C GLU A 382 11.25 -6.62 -15.92
N GLU A 383 11.61 -6.99 -14.69
CA GLU A 383 12.99 -7.24 -14.29
C GLU A 383 13.43 -8.69 -14.55
N TYR A 384 12.49 -9.61 -14.79
CA TYR A 384 12.79 -11.01 -15.08
C TYR A 384 13.32 -11.20 -16.52
N PRO A 385 14.39 -11.99 -16.74
CA PRO A 385 14.93 -12.24 -18.08
C PRO A 385 13.87 -12.75 -19.07
N GLY A 386 13.64 -11.98 -20.14
CA GLY A 386 12.64 -12.30 -21.17
C GLY A 386 11.22 -11.81 -20.87
N GLY A 387 10.89 -11.50 -19.61
CA GLY A 387 9.57 -11.04 -19.18
C GLY A 387 8.45 -11.94 -19.72
N THR A 388 7.44 -11.36 -20.38
CA THR A 388 6.33 -12.09 -21.03
C THR A 388 6.75 -13.03 -22.16
N ARG A 389 7.99 -12.93 -22.66
CA ARG A 389 8.56 -13.83 -23.68
C ARG A 389 9.37 -14.97 -23.06
N SER A 390 9.52 -15.00 -21.73
CA SER A 390 10.17 -16.11 -21.05
C SER A 390 9.35 -17.40 -21.23
N PRO A 391 9.98 -18.58 -21.42
CA PRO A 391 9.28 -19.87 -21.34
C PRO A 391 8.70 -20.15 -19.94
N ASP A 392 9.15 -19.41 -18.93
CA ASP A 392 8.72 -19.54 -17.54
C ASP A 392 7.46 -18.71 -17.22
N PHE A 393 6.98 -17.89 -18.17
CA PHE A 393 5.75 -17.13 -18.04
C PHE A 393 4.54 -18.06 -18.24
N ASP A 394 3.61 -18.04 -17.29
CA ASP A 394 2.42 -18.89 -17.30
C ASP A 394 1.37 -18.53 -18.37
N GLY A 395 1.57 -17.40 -19.06
CA GLY A 395 0.65 -16.87 -20.06
C GLY A 395 -0.47 -16.01 -19.48
N HIS A 396 -0.52 -15.84 -18.15
CA HIS A 396 -1.59 -15.15 -17.45
C HIS A 396 -1.09 -14.24 -16.31
N TRP A 397 -0.70 -14.79 -15.15
CA TRP A 397 -0.35 -14.01 -13.97
C TRP A 397 1.11 -13.52 -13.99
N GLY A 398 2.05 -14.37 -14.40
CA GLY A 398 3.47 -14.09 -14.19
C GLY A 398 4.39 -15.30 -14.36
N ILE A 399 5.58 -15.19 -13.80
CA ILE A 399 6.56 -16.29 -13.82
C ILE A 399 6.20 -17.35 -12.79
N TYR A 400 6.25 -18.62 -13.18
CA TYR A 400 6.02 -19.74 -12.26
C TYR A 400 6.99 -19.73 -11.07
N ASP A 401 6.56 -20.28 -9.93
CA ASP A 401 7.26 -20.13 -8.64
C ASP A 401 8.69 -20.71 -8.65
N GLU A 402 8.92 -21.90 -9.21
CA GLU A 402 10.27 -22.50 -9.25
C GLU A 402 11.30 -21.59 -9.98
N PRO A 403 11.12 -21.26 -11.28
CA PRO A 403 12.08 -20.42 -11.98
C PRO A 403 12.20 -19.03 -11.36
N TYR A 404 11.12 -18.46 -10.81
CA TYR A 404 11.17 -17.17 -10.14
C TYR A 404 11.96 -17.21 -8.84
N LEU A 405 11.80 -18.26 -8.02
CA LEU A 405 12.59 -18.46 -6.81
C LEU A 405 14.07 -18.74 -7.08
N GLN A 406 14.41 -19.38 -8.22
CA GLN A 406 15.81 -19.51 -8.64
C GLN A 406 16.41 -18.15 -9.03
N TYR A 407 15.65 -17.33 -9.76
CA TYR A 407 16.05 -15.95 -10.06
C TYR A 407 16.23 -15.14 -8.78
N PHE A 408 15.31 -15.25 -7.82
CA PHE A 408 15.39 -14.61 -6.52
C PHE A 408 16.68 -14.96 -5.77
N ALA A 409 17.01 -16.25 -5.61
CA ALA A 409 18.25 -16.69 -4.97
C ALA A 409 19.51 -16.14 -5.68
N GLY A 410 19.47 -16.07 -7.01
CA GLY A 410 20.52 -15.46 -7.83
C GLY A 410 20.69 -13.96 -7.57
N GLN A 411 19.58 -13.22 -7.40
CA GLN A 411 19.62 -11.79 -7.08
C GLN A 411 20.07 -11.53 -5.64
N LEU A 412 19.63 -12.32 -4.66
CA LEU A 412 20.12 -12.22 -3.27
C LEU A 412 21.65 -12.31 -3.20
N SER A 413 22.23 -13.20 -3.99
CA SER A 413 23.68 -13.40 -4.06
C SER A 413 24.46 -12.21 -4.65
N ARG A 414 23.76 -11.25 -5.29
CA ARG A 414 24.32 -10.01 -5.83
C ARG A 414 24.11 -8.82 -4.89
N GLN A 415 23.26 -8.96 -3.88
CA GLN A 415 23.03 -7.89 -2.90
C GLN A 415 24.20 -7.80 -1.93
N LYS A 416 24.43 -6.60 -1.40
CA LYS A 416 25.43 -6.37 -0.35
C LYS A 416 24.84 -6.79 1.00
N PRO A 417 25.41 -7.77 1.71
CA PRO A 417 24.98 -8.10 3.06
C PRO A 417 25.32 -6.96 4.06
N PRO A 418 24.51 -6.76 5.12
CA PRO A 418 23.24 -7.45 5.34
C PRO A 418 22.15 -6.95 4.38
N PHE A 419 21.23 -7.84 3.99
CA PHE A 419 20.08 -7.49 3.15
C PHE A 419 18.75 -7.92 3.78
N PHE A 420 17.70 -7.19 3.44
CA PHE A 420 16.30 -7.53 3.73
C PHE A 420 15.57 -7.72 2.41
N SER A 421 15.01 -8.91 2.19
CA SER A 421 14.32 -9.20 0.95
C SER A 421 13.03 -9.97 1.20
N THR A 422 11.96 -9.55 0.54
CA THR A 422 10.68 -10.28 0.53
C THR A 422 10.42 -10.83 -0.86
N VAL A 423 10.05 -12.10 -0.97
CA VAL A 423 9.49 -12.65 -2.20
C VAL A 423 8.04 -13.05 -1.96
N PHE A 424 7.17 -12.68 -2.89
CA PHE A 424 5.76 -13.04 -2.91
C PHE A 424 5.52 -13.98 -4.09
N THR A 425 5.26 -15.26 -3.81
CA THR A 425 4.95 -16.27 -4.83
C THR A 425 3.61 -16.00 -5.50
N LEU A 426 3.28 -16.75 -6.56
CA LEU A 426 2.15 -16.42 -7.44
C LEU A 426 1.36 -17.65 -7.91
N THR A 427 2.01 -18.80 -8.08
CA THR A 427 1.47 -19.90 -8.89
C THR A 427 0.17 -20.48 -8.32
N SER A 428 0.01 -20.47 -7.00
CA SER A 428 -1.19 -20.98 -6.31
C SER A 428 -2.40 -20.04 -6.36
N HIS A 429 -2.46 -19.17 -7.35
CA HIS A 429 -3.62 -18.36 -7.69
C HIS A 429 -4.47 -19.03 -8.78
N ASP A 430 -5.80 -18.86 -8.73
CA ASP A 430 -6.75 -19.37 -9.74
C ASP A 430 -6.31 -18.95 -11.16
N PRO A 431 -6.24 -19.85 -12.16
CA PRO A 431 -6.81 -21.21 -12.21
C PRO A 431 -5.85 -22.33 -11.75
N PHE A 432 -4.94 -22.05 -10.83
CA PHE A 432 -4.01 -22.99 -10.19
C PHE A 432 -3.12 -23.78 -11.17
N PRO A 433 -2.41 -23.08 -12.08
CA PRO A 433 -1.65 -23.74 -13.11
C PRO A 433 -0.47 -24.53 -12.54
N VAL A 434 -0.19 -25.70 -13.12
CA VAL A 434 1.06 -26.43 -12.93
C VAL A 434 1.86 -26.35 -14.22
N PRO A 435 3.17 -26.00 -14.19
CA PRO A 435 3.96 -25.89 -15.41
C PRO A 435 3.89 -27.15 -16.28
N PRO A 436 3.80 -27.04 -17.61
CA PRO A 436 3.62 -28.19 -18.51
C PRO A 436 4.65 -29.31 -18.33
N GLN A 437 5.91 -28.97 -18.01
CA GLN A 437 6.98 -29.94 -17.75
C GLN A 437 6.74 -30.81 -16.50
N TYR A 438 5.83 -30.40 -15.62
CA TYR A 438 5.44 -31.13 -14.42
C TYR A 438 4.03 -31.71 -14.49
N ARG A 439 3.41 -31.76 -15.67
CA ARG A 439 2.10 -32.37 -15.86
C ARG A 439 2.08 -33.80 -15.31
N GLY A 440 1.14 -34.07 -14.40
CA GLY A 440 0.96 -35.37 -13.75
C GLY A 440 1.97 -35.70 -12.65
N ARG A 441 2.93 -34.82 -12.34
CA ARG A 441 3.91 -35.01 -11.27
C ARG A 441 3.30 -34.76 -9.89
N PHE A 442 2.56 -33.67 -9.76
CA PHE A 442 1.92 -33.27 -8.52
C PHE A 442 0.53 -33.88 -8.45
N ARG A 443 0.19 -34.42 -7.29
CA ARG A 443 -0.99 -35.25 -7.13
C ARG A 443 -2.18 -34.33 -6.90
N PRO A 444 -3.23 -34.37 -7.75
CA PRO A 444 -4.43 -33.61 -7.48
C PRO A 444 -5.05 -34.05 -6.14
N GLY A 445 -5.76 -33.13 -5.50
CA GLY A 445 -6.62 -33.42 -4.36
C GLY A 445 -8.07 -33.05 -4.70
N PRO A 446 -8.98 -33.08 -3.71
CA PRO A 446 -10.38 -32.73 -3.93
C PRO A 446 -10.59 -31.27 -4.37
N LEU A 447 -9.72 -30.36 -3.90
CA LEU A 447 -9.63 -28.97 -4.34
C LEU A 447 -8.63 -28.83 -5.51
N GLU A 448 -8.94 -27.96 -6.47
CA GLU A 448 -8.12 -27.71 -7.66
C GLU A 448 -6.74 -27.10 -7.31
N ILE A 449 -6.70 -26.29 -6.25
CA ILE A 449 -5.48 -25.62 -5.75
C ILE A 449 -4.39 -26.60 -5.28
N HIS A 450 -4.75 -27.81 -4.85
CA HIS A 450 -3.82 -28.73 -4.18
C HIS A 450 -2.59 -29.12 -5.00
N ALA A 451 -2.74 -29.33 -6.32
CA ALA A 451 -1.61 -29.67 -7.18
C ALA A 451 -0.65 -28.48 -7.35
N SER A 452 -1.19 -27.26 -7.36
CA SER A 452 -0.39 -26.04 -7.37
C SER A 452 0.34 -25.83 -6.05
N ILE A 453 -0.30 -26.13 -4.91
CA ILE A 453 0.35 -26.05 -3.59
C ILE A 453 1.53 -27.04 -3.49
N GLU A 454 1.36 -28.29 -3.96
CA GLU A 454 2.47 -29.26 -4.00
C GLU A 454 3.59 -28.82 -4.97
N TYR A 455 3.26 -28.09 -6.04
CA TYR A 455 4.25 -27.46 -6.92
C TYR A 455 4.98 -26.29 -6.24
N THR A 456 4.27 -25.38 -5.57
CA THR A 456 4.88 -24.26 -4.83
C THR A 456 5.77 -24.78 -3.69
N ASP A 457 5.35 -25.82 -2.96
CA ASP A 457 6.18 -26.49 -1.95
C ASP A 457 7.45 -27.11 -2.56
N TYR A 458 7.33 -27.74 -3.73
CA TYR A 458 8.48 -28.20 -4.49
C TYR A 458 9.41 -27.04 -4.91
N ALA A 459 8.85 -25.91 -5.37
CA ALA A 459 9.62 -24.73 -5.74
C ALA A 459 10.39 -24.16 -4.53
N LEU A 460 9.78 -24.12 -3.35
CA LEU A 460 10.44 -23.78 -2.08
C LEU A 460 11.57 -24.75 -1.75
N ARG A 461 11.36 -26.06 -1.92
CA ARG A 461 12.44 -27.06 -1.77
C ARG A 461 13.62 -26.76 -2.67
N ARG A 462 13.37 -26.43 -3.94
CA ARG A 462 14.41 -26.09 -4.92
C ARG A 462 15.12 -24.79 -4.54
N PHE A 463 14.39 -23.79 -4.04
CA PHE A 463 14.97 -22.56 -3.50
C PHE A 463 15.95 -22.87 -2.36
N PHE A 464 15.52 -23.59 -1.32
CA PHE A 464 16.38 -23.91 -0.18
C PHE A 464 17.57 -24.80 -0.54
N GLN A 465 17.41 -25.71 -1.52
CA GLN A 465 18.54 -26.49 -2.05
C GLN A 465 19.57 -25.62 -2.78
N THR A 466 19.15 -24.60 -3.52
CA THR A 466 20.06 -23.64 -4.15
C THR A 466 20.67 -22.70 -3.12
N ALA A 467 19.85 -22.18 -2.20
CA ALA A 467 20.23 -21.25 -1.16
C ALA A 467 21.26 -21.86 -0.20
N SER A 468 21.14 -23.14 0.17
CA SER A 468 22.06 -23.78 1.11
C SER A 468 23.53 -23.82 0.64
N HIS A 469 23.78 -23.64 -0.65
CA HIS A 469 25.12 -23.55 -1.23
C HIS A 469 25.64 -22.10 -1.32
N GLN A 470 24.83 -21.10 -0.95
CA GLN A 470 25.21 -19.70 -1.02
C GLN A 470 25.89 -19.21 0.27
N PRO A 471 26.85 -18.27 0.19
CA PRO A 471 27.59 -17.79 1.36
C PRO A 471 26.72 -17.06 2.38
N TRP A 472 25.60 -16.46 1.97
CA TRP A 472 24.69 -15.72 2.85
C TRP A 472 23.78 -16.63 3.67
N TYR A 473 23.56 -17.88 3.26
CA TYR A 473 22.52 -18.76 3.82
C TYR A 473 22.64 -18.98 5.33
N ARG A 474 23.85 -19.25 5.82
CA ARG A 474 24.09 -19.52 7.25
C ARG A 474 23.83 -18.30 8.15
N ASN A 475 23.83 -17.09 7.60
CA ASN A 475 23.60 -15.82 8.30
C ASN A 475 22.31 -15.17 7.79
N THR A 476 21.22 -15.94 7.77
CA THR A 476 19.93 -15.48 7.27
C THR A 476 18.81 -15.99 8.17
N LEU A 477 17.99 -15.06 8.65
CA LEU A 477 16.67 -15.35 9.20
C LEU A 477 15.68 -15.49 8.04
N PHE A 478 15.10 -16.68 7.87
CA PHE A 478 13.98 -16.91 6.97
C PHE A 478 12.68 -16.81 7.75
N VAL A 479 11.70 -16.11 7.19
CA VAL A 479 10.32 -16.03 7.69
C VAL A 479 9.41 -16.50 6.57
N LEU A 480 8.88 -17.72 6.68
CA LEU A 480 7.84 -18.24 5.78
C LEU A 480 6.47 -17.98 6.38
N LEU A 481 5.57 -17.42 5.60
CA LEU A 481 4.17 -17.28 5.97
C LEU A 481 3.29 -17.16 4.72
N ALA A 482 2.01 -17.45 4.85
CA ALA A 482 1.06 -17.20 3.77
C ALA A 482 0.53 -15.76 3.79
N ASP A 483 0.01 -15.30 2.67
CA ASP A 483 -0.69 -14.02 2.55
C ASP A 483 -2.15 -14.11 3.03
N HIS A 484 -2.86 -15.18 2.66
CA HIS A 484 -4.20 -15.53 3.13
C HIS A 484 -4.51 -17.02 2.88
N THR A 485 -5.74 -17.44 3.20
CA THR A 485 -6.28 -18.76 2.83
C THR A 485 -7.10 -18.65 1.53
N SER A 486 -7.39 -19.76 0.86
CA SER A 486 -8.13 -19.74 -0.42
C SER A 486 -9.33 -20.69 -0.44
N GLN A 487 -9.11 -21.98 -0.66
CA GLN A 487 -10.17 -22.99 -0.66
C GLN A 487 -10.04 -23.90 0.57
N SER A 488 -11.14 -24.27 1.21
CA SER A 488 -11.12 -25.17 2.37
C SER A 488 -12.05 -26.37 2.16
N GLN A 489 -11.57 -27.57 2.50
CA GLN A 489 -12.35 -28.82 2.41
C GLN A 489 -12.64 -29.43 3.78
N ALA A 490 -11.80 -29.17 4.77
CA ALA A 490 -11.90 -29.70 6.11
C ALA A 490 -12.94 -28.90 6.90
N PRO A 491 -13.99 -29.53 7.44
CA PRO A 491 -15.02 -28.83 8.21
C PRO A 491 -14.48 -28.02 9.39
N THR A 492 -13.34 -28.44 9.96
CA THR A 492 -12.66 -27.71 11.05
C THR A 492 -12.07 -26.38 10.62
N TYR A 493 -11.85 -26.14 9.33
CA TYR A 493 -11.36 -24.86 8.78
C TYR A 493 -12.46 -24.04 8.10
N GLN A 494 -13.66 -24.60 7.92
CA GLN A 494 -14.81 -23.92 7.32
C GLN A 494 -15.55 -23.06 8.36
N ASN A 495 -14.83 -22.10 8.95
CA ASN A 495 -15.34 -21.11 9.89
C ASN A 495 -14.44 -19.87 9.88
N LEU A 496 -14.87 -18.81 10.57
CA LEU A 496 -14.17 -17.51 10.60
C LEU A 496 -12.68 -17.61 10.94
N LEU A 497 -12.29 -18.43 11.93
CA LEU A 497 -10.88 -18.58 12.29
C LEU A 497 -10.12 -19.37 11.23
N GLY A 498 -10.73 -20.41 10.69
CA GLY A 498 -10.14 -21.24 9.64
C GLY A 498 -9.89 -20.46 8.34
N GLU A 499 -10.76 -19.52 7.99
CA GLU A 499 -10.59 -18.59 6.85
C GLU A 499 -9.34 -17.71 6.96
N HIS A 500 -8.79 -17.55 8.17
CA HIS A 500 -7.59 -16.74 8.41
C HIS A 500 -6.40 -17.60 8.84
N LYS A 501 -6.58 -18.91 9.02
CA LYS A 501 -5.54 -19.77 9.59
C LYS A 501 -4.45 -20.09 8.57
N THR A 502 -3.27 -19.53 8.80
CA THR A 502 -2.10 -19.66 7.93
C THR A 502 -0.88 -20.08 8.75
N PRO A 503 0.16 -20.68 8.15
CA PRO A 503 1.38 -21.01 8.87
C PRO A 503 2.29 -19.79 9.02
N LEU A 504 3.02 -19.70 10.14
CA LEU A 504 4.18 -18.83 10.31
C LEU A 504 5.36 -19.67 10.80
N LEU A 505 6.40 -19.75 9.97
CA LEU A 505 7.62 -20.48 10.24
C LEU A 505 8.81 -19.53 10.23
N LEU A 506 9.49 -19.42 11.37
CA LEU A 506 10.81 -18.80 11.45
C LEU A 506 11.86 -19.89 11.33
N PHE A 507 12.90 -19.65 10.53
CA PHE A 507 13.99 -20.60 10.34
C PHE A 507 15.33 -19.90 10.24
N HIS A 508 16.31 -20.37 11.00
CA HIS A 508 17.68 -19.88 10.92
C HIS A 508 18.67 -21.06 10.86
N PRO A 509 19.35 -21.29 9.72
CA PRO A 509 20.19 -22.49 9.52
C PRO A 509 21.54 -22.43 10.27
N GLY A 510 22.01 -21.25 10.65
CA GLY A 510 23.31 -21.08 11.31
C GLY A 510 23.32 -21.12 12.84
N ARG A 511 22.16 -20.98 13.51
CA ARG A 511 22.04 -20.87 14.97
C ARG A 511 20.58 -21.09 15.41
N PRO A 512 20.34 -21.50 16.66
CA PRO A 512 19.00 -21.58 17.20
C PRO A 512 18.34 -20.19 17.30
N LEU A 513 17.02 -20.16 17.11
CA LEU A 513 16.20 -18.99 17.39
C LEU A 513 16.02 -18.81 18.91
N PRO A 514 15.72 -17.57 19.38
CA PRO A 514 15.33 -17.37 20.77
C PRO A 514 14.12 -18.24 21.14
N PRO A 515 14.00 -18.70 22.40
CA PRO A 515 12.84 -19.45 22.85
C PRO A 515 11.54 -18.64 22.65
N ALA A 516 10.49 -19.33 22.18
CA ALA A 516 9.15 -18.79 22.05
C ALA A 516 8.13 -19.89 22.36
N ASP A 517 6.94 -19.51 22.81
CA ASP A 517 5.83 -20.43 22.92
C ASP A 517 5.23 -20.68 21.53
N ALA A 518 5.45 -21.89 20.99
CA ALA A 518 4.95 -22.29 19.69
C ALA A 518 3.41 -22.26 19.59
N HIS A 519 2.72 -22.26 20.74
CA HIS A 519 1.26 -22.25 20.82
C HIS A 519 0.63 -20.85 21.00
N ARG A 520 1.46 -19.81 20.94
CA ARG A 520 1.00 -18.43 21.06
C ARG A 520 0.18 -18.01 19.84
N ILE A 521 -0.92 -17.30 20.07
CA ILE A 521 -1.65 -16.61 18.99
C ILE A 521 -0.76 -15.56 18.35
N THR A 522 -0.55 -15.68 17.05
CA THR A 522 0.23 -14.72 16.25
C THR A 522 -0.53 -14.29 15.00
N GLN A 523 -0.03 -13.23 14.37
CA GLN A 523 -0.61 -12.64 13.16
C GLN A 523 0.47 -12.07 12.24
N GLN A 524 0.13 -11.74 11.00
CA GLN A 524 1.09 -11.15 10.05
C GLN A 524 1.67 -9.82 10.55
N ALA A 525 0.87 -9.02 11.26
CA ALA A 525 1.28 -7.74 11.84
C ALA A 525 2.39 -7.87 12.90
N ASP A 526 2.67 -9.08 13.40
CA ASP A 526 3.75 -9.37 14.36
C ASP A 526 5.14 -9.40 13.69
N VAL A 527 5.20 -9.55 12.36
CA VAL A 527 6.45 -9.78 11.62
C VAL A 527 7.46 -8.64 11.82
N PRO A 528 7.10 -7.34 11.72
CA PRO A 528 8.07 -6.27 11.92
C PRO A 528 8.72 -6.27 13.31
N ALA A 529 7.91 -6.41 14.36
CA ALA A 529 8.41 -6.47 15.74
C ALA A 529 9.31 -7.71 15.94
N THR A 530 8.90 -8.85 15.40
CA THR A 530 9.64 -10.11 15.47
C THR A 530 11.00 -10.04 14.76
N VAL A 531 11.04 -9.45 13.57
CA VAL A 531 12.29 -9.28 12.80
C VAL A 531 13.26 -8.37 13.55
N LEU A 532 12.80 -7.23 14.04
CA LEU A 532 13.68 -6.30 14.78
C LEU A 532 14.21 -6.94 16.06
N ASP A 533 13.36 -7.64 16.82
CA ASP A 533 13.76 -8.36 18.03
C ASP A 533 14.77 -9.49 17.75
N ALA A 534 14.55 -10.28 16.69
CA ALA A 534 15.45 -11.34 16.27
C ALA A 534 16.86 -10.82 15.93
N LEU A 535 16.93 -9.64 15.31
CA LEU A 535 18.19 -8.95 14.99
C LEU A 535 18.80 -8.23 16.22
N GLY A 536 18.04 -8.12 17.32
CA GLY A 536 18.43 -7.40 18.54
C GLY A 536 18.28 -5.88 18.44
N PHE A 537 17.53 -5.39 17.45
CA PHE A 537 17.23 -3.97 17.31
C PHE A 537 16.02 -3.58 18.16
N GLY A 538 16.18 -2.51 18.95
CA GLY A 538 15.07 -1.88 19.63
C GLY A 538 14.21 -1.05 18.68
N ALA A 539 12.94 -0.89 19.04
CA ALA A 539 12.01 0.01 18.39
C ALA A 539 11.04 0.64 19.40
N ASP A 540 10.36 1.70 19.00
CA ASP A 540 9.33 2.39 19.78
C ASP A 540 8.09 2.71 18.93
N SER A 541 7.14 3.43 19.51
CA SER A 541 5.87 3.81 18.85
C SER A 541 6.02 4.76 17.66
N ARG A 542 7.21 5.34 17.43
CA ARG A 542 7.49 6.14 16.23
C ARG A 542 7.98 5.28 15.08
N GLN A 543 8.31 4.01 15.33
CA GLN A 543 8.88 3.08 14.35
C GLN A 543 7.97 1.89 14.08
N LEU A 544 7.21 1.44 15.07
CA LEU A 544 6.28 0.32 14.95
C LEU A 544 4.88 0.71 15.39
N LEU A 545 3.89 0.14 14.72
CA LEU A 545 2.50 0.24 15.13
C LEU A 545 2.23 -0.63 16.37
N PRO A 546 1.27 -0.25 17.22
CA PRO A 546 0.98 -0.97 18.46
C PRO A 546 0.27 -2.30 18.24
N PHE A 547 -0.02 -2.70 17.00
CA PHE A 547 -0.91 -3.82 16.68
C PHE A 547 -0.24 -5.20 16.83
N GLY A 548 1.05 -5.31 16.53
CA GLY A 548 1.79 -6.56 16.52
C GLY A 548 2.83 -6.67 17.64
N TYR A 549 3.17 -7.90 18.00
CA TYR A 549 4.15 -8.22 19.05
C TYR A 549 5.29 -9.08 18.48
N SER A 550 6.47 -9.01 19.10
CA SER A 550 7.50 -10.01 18.79
C SER A 550 7.05 -11.40 19.28
N VAL A 551 7.21 -12.43 18.46
CA VAL A 551 6.96 -13.82 18.91
C VAL A 551 7.90 -14.25 20.03
N PHE A 552 9.03 -13.56 20.21
CA PHE A 552 10.02 -13.82 21.26
C PHE A 552 9.77 -13.01 22.55
N ASP A 553 8.80 -12.10 22.58
CA ASP A 553 8.45 -11.35 23.79
C ASP A 553 7.64 -12.24 24.74
N GLY A 554 8.29 -12.87 25.72
CA GLY A 554 7.63 -13.72 26.72
C GLY A 554 6.54 -13.03 27.56
N GLN A 555 6.47 -11.69 27.58
CA GLN A 555 5.46 -10.93 28.33
C GLN A 555 4.23 -10.56 27.48
N ALA A 556 4.34 -10.58 26.16
CA ALA A 556 3.22 -10.28 25.28
C ALA A 556 2.19 -11.43 25.31
N PRO A 557 0.87 -11.13 25.41
CA PRO A 557 -0.18 -12.15 25.53
C PRO A 557 -0.41 -12.95 24.24
N GLY A 558 0.11 -12.48 23.09
CA GLY A 558 -0.21 -12.99 21.75
C GLY A 558 -1.62 -12.58 21.33
N ARG A 559 -1.81 -12.20 20.06
CA ARG A 559 -3.15 -11.88 19.53
C ARG A 559 -3.22 -11.94 18.01
N ALA A 560 -4.44 -11.97 17.47
CA ALA A 560 -4.70 -11.69 16.06
C ALA A 560 -5.90 -10.75 15.88
N LEU A 561 -5.82 -9.89 14.87
CA LEU A 561 -6.79 -8.84 14.57
C LEU A 561 -7.23 -8.93 13.10
N PHE A 562 -8.53 -8.88 12.83
CA PHE A 562 -9.04 -8.83 11.47
C PHE A 562 -10.47 -8.27 11.42
N LEU A 563 -10.88 -7.79 10.25
CA LEU A 563 -12.25 -7.39 9.93
C LEU A 563 -12.90 -8.49 9.09
N SER A 564 -14.12 -8.90 9.46
CA SER A 564 -14.92 -9.81 8.65
C SER A 564 -16.41 -9.47 8.78
N ASN A 565 -17.12 -9.44 7.65
CA ASN A 565 -18.57 -9.17 7.60
C ASN A 565 -18.99 -7.89 8.37
N GLY A 566 -18.17 -6.83 8.32
CA GLY A 566 -18.43 -5.57 9.00
C GLY A 566 -18.24 -5.58 10.52
N ALA A 567 -17.69 -6.65 11.10
CA ALA A 567 -17.34 -6.74 12.52
C ALA A 567 -15.82 -6.91 12.68
N HIS A 568 -15.27 -6.28 13.73
CA HIS A 568 -13.87 -6.44 14.11
C HIS A 568 -13.72 -7.63 15.05
N TYR A 569 -12.63 -8.38 14.91
CA TYR A 569 -12.33 -9.54 15.74
C TYR A 569 -10.95 -9.42 16.38
N LEU A 570 -10.86 -9.89 17.63
CA LEU A 570 -9.64 -10.04 18.41
C LEU A 570 -9.56 -11.48 18.93
N VAL A 571 -8.49 -12.19 18.58
CA VAL A 571 -8.25 -13.58 19.02
C VAL A 571 -7.19 -13.59 20.10
N HIS A 572 -7.54 -14.13 21.27
CA HIS A 572 -6.63 -14.53 22.34
C HIS A 572 -6.70 -16.06 22.52
N HIS A 573 -5.74 -16.62 23.25
CA HIS A 573 -5.65 -18.08 23.47
C HIS A 573 -6.85 -18.69 24.23
N ASP A 574 -7.68 -17.85 24.88
CA ASP A 574 -8.83 -18.27 25.67
C ASP A 574 -10.18 -17.84 25.07
N TYR A 575 -10.24 -16.69 24.37
CA TYR A 575 -11.47 -16.20 23.75
C TYR A 575 -11.23 -15.52 22.40
N VAL A 576 -12.24 -15.59 21.54
CA VAL A 576 -12.40 -14.70 20.39
C VAL A 576 -13.41 -13.62 20.75
N THR A 577 -13.02 -12.37 20.58
CA THR A 577 -13.85 -11.19 20.85
C THR A 577 -14.33 -10.62 19.53
N GLU A 578 -15.63 -10.38 19.44
CA GLU A 578 -16.29 -9.72 18.32
C GLU A 578 -16.78 -8.35 18.77
N LEU A 579 -16.43 -7.31 18.03
CA LEU A 579 -17.03 -5.98 18.11
C LEU A 579 -17.91 -5.81 16.87
N THR A 580 -19.21 -5.86 17.08
CA THR A 580 -20.20 -5.76 16.01
C THR A 580 -20.36 -4.32 15.51
N ALA A 581 -20.94 -4.15 14.32
CA ALA A 581 -21.21 -2.83 13.73
C ALA A 581 -22.10 -1.92 14.61
N ASP A 582 -22.94 -2.49 15.48
CA ASP A 582 -23.76 -1.79 16.48
C ASP A 582 -23.05 -1.63 17.85
N ASN A 583 -21.73 -1.76 17.88
CA ASN A 583 -20.85 -1.57 19.04
C ASN A 583 -21.07 -2.53 20.22
N GLN A 584 -21.70 -3.68 19.98
CA GLN A 584 -21.83 -4.74 20.96
C GLN A 584 -20.57 -5.61 21.00
N VAL A 585 -20.15 -5.99 22.21
CA VAL A 585 -19.02 -6.89 22.40
C VAL A 585 -19.55 -8.28 22.73
N ARG A 586 -19.07 -9.29 22.01
CA ARG A 586 -19.40 -10.69 22.22
C ARG A 586 -18.13 -11.50 22.41
N LEU A 587 -18.19 -12.52 23.27
CA LEU A 587 -17.09 -13.46 23.48
C LEU A 587 -17.49 -14.86 23.06
N TYR A 588 -16.59 -15.51 22.34
CA TYR A 588 -16.66 -16.92 21.96
C TYR A 588 -15.48 -17.64 22.62
N PRO A 589 -15.65 -18.86 23.15
CA PRO A 589 -14.52 -19.61 23.67
C PRO A 589 -13.59 -19.99 22.51
N TYR A 590 -12.29 -19.81 22.71
CA TYR A 590 -11.30 -20.19 21.72
C TYR A 590 -11.05 -21.70 21.76
N ALA A 591 -11.01 -22.31 20.57
CA ALA A 591 -10.41 -23.62 20.36
C ALA A 591 -9.62 -23.55 19.05
N THR A 592 -8.49 -24.27 18.98
CA THR A 592 -7.63 -24.26 17.79
C THR A 592 -8.46 -24.58 16.54
N HIS A 593 -8.45 -23.62 15.60
CA HIS A 593 -9.17 -23.64 14.31
C HIS A 593 -10.70 -23.55 14.39
N GLN A 594 -11.31 -23.43 15.57
CA GLN A 594 -12.76 -23.50 15.70
C GLN A 594 -13.33 -22.28 16.41
N LEU A 595 -14.34 -21.70 15.78
CA LEU A 595 -15.22 -20.72 16.40
C LEU A 595 -16.62 -21.33 16.55
N PRO A 596 -17.18 -21.41 17.78
CA PRO A 596 -18.55 -21.83 17.96
C PRO A 596 -19.53 -20.90 17.23
N ALA A 597 -20.65 -21.45 16.76
CA ALA A 597 -21.66 -20.70 16.01
C ALA A 597 -22.40 -19.64 16.84
N GLN A 598 -22.31 -19.68 18.17
CA GLN A 598 -22.98 -18.75 19.08
C GLN A 598 -22.00 -18.25 20.14
N PRO A 599 -22.10 -16.97 20.54
CA PRO A 599 -21.29 -16.43 21.63
C PRO A 599 -21.72 -17.01 22.97
N LEU A 600 -20.89 -16.80 24.00
CA LEU A 600 -21.22 -17.17 25.37
C LEU A 600 -22.45 -16.41 25.85
N PRO A 601 -23.48 -17.10 26.40
CA PRO A 601 -24.66 -16.43 26.94
C PRO A 601 -24.33 -15.62 28.21
N HIS A 602 -23.35 -16.07 28.99
CA HIS A 602 -22.91 -15.43 30.23
C HIS A 602 -21.38 -15.37 30.30
N PRO A 603 -20.73 -14.46 29.53
CA PRO A 603 -19.29 -14.34 29.52
C PRO A 603 -18.75 -13.79 30.84
N PRO A 604 -17.53 -14.15 31.27
CA PRO A 604 -16.91 -13.57 32.46
C PRO A 604 -16.76 -12.05 32.30
N ALA A 605 -17.39 -11.26 33.18
CA ALA A 605 -17.48 -9.81 33.06
C ALA A 605 -16.10 -9.12 32.90
N ALA A 606 -15.09 -9.57 33.65
CA ALA A 606 -13.74 -9.01 33.58
C ALA A 606 -13.07 -9.26 32.21
N LYS A 607 -13.30 -10.42 31.58
CA LYS A 607 -12.77 -10.74 30.25
C LYS A 607 -13.51 -9.98 29.16
N LEU A 608 -14.85 -9.92 29.26
CA LEU A 608 -15.70 -9.16 28.34
C LEU A 608 -15.27 -7.69 28.30
N GLN A 609 -15.06 -7.08 29.48
CA GLN A 609 -14.59 -5.71 29.58
C GLN A 609 -13.18 -5.57 29.02
N ARG A 610 -12.20 -6.33 29.51
CA ARG A 610 -10.79 -6.21 29.10
C ARG A 610 -10.60 -6.36 27.58
N TYR A 611 -11.14 -7.42 26.99
CA TYR A 611 -10.95 -7.68 25.56
C TYR A 611 -11.83 -6.79 24.68
N GLY A 612 -13.02 -6.40 25.18
CA GLY A 612 -13.84 -5.39 24.53
C GLY A 612 -13.14 -4.03 24.47
N ASP A 613 -12.50 -3.62 25.57
CA ASP A 613 -11.75 -2.38 25.65
C ASP A 613 -10.51 -2.41 24.75
N GLU A 614 -9.77 -3.53 24.71
CA GLU A 614 -8.63 -3.72 23.79
C GLU A 614 -9.07 -3.59 22.32
N LEU A 615 -10.12 -4.29 21.91
CA LEU A 615 -10.59 -4.27 20.52
C LEU A 615 -11.16 -2.89 20.12
N ARG A 616 -11.86 -2.22 21.03
CA ARG A 616 -12.29 -0.82 20.83
C ARG A 616 -11.09 0.11 20.68
N ALA A 617 -10.06 -0.05 21.51
CA ALA A 617 -8.87 0.79 21.46
C ALA A 617 -8.11 0.60 20.15
N VAL A 618 -7.95 -0.65 19.70
CA VAL A 618 -7.37 -0.98 18.39
C VAL A 618 -8.18 -0.34 17.26
N THR A 619 -9.50 -0.49 17.27
CA THR A 619 -10.40 0.04 16.24
C THR A 619 -10.33 1.56 16.18
N GLN A 620 -10.36 2.22 17.34
CA GLN A 620 -10.25 3.67 17.44
C GLN A 620 -8.87 4.18 17.03
N TYR A 621 -7.80 3.57 17.51
CA TYR A 621 -6.44 3.97 17.15
C TYR A 621 -6.18 3.81 15.65
N PHE A 622 -6.59 2.68 15.06
CA PHE A 622 -6.46 2.43 13.63
C PHE A 622 -7.23 3.48 12.82
N THR A 623 -8.51 3.67 13.13
CA THR A 623 -9.38 4.55 12.34
C THR A 623 -9.00 6.01 12.48
N ASN A 624 -8.82 6.50 13.71
CA ASN A 624 -8.45 7.89 13.96
C ASN A 624 -7.03 8.17 13.45
N GLY A 625 -6.12 7.21 13.63
CA GLY A 625 -4.76 7.29 13.11
C GLY A 625 -4.70 7.43 11.59
N LEU A 626 -5.56 6.71 10.85
CA LEU A 626 -5.70 6.89 9.40
C LEU A 626 -6.39 8.21 9.04
N LEU A 627 -7.47 8.58 9.73
CA LEU A 627 -8.17 9.84 9.45
C LEU A 627 -7.27 11.06 9.67
N ASP A 628 -6.44 11.05 10.71
CA ASP A 628 -5.57 12.17 11.08
C ASP A 628 -4.13 12.03 10.58
N ASN A 629 -3.81 10.92 9.91
CA ASN A 629 -2.46 10.55 9.50
C ASN A 629 -1.45 10.65 10.67
N SER A 630 -1.79 9.98 11.77
CA SER A 630 -1.12 10.08 13.07
C SER A 630 -0.73 8.73 13.67
N LEU A 631 -0.80 7.64 12.90
CA LEU A 631 -0.47 6.27 13.34
C LEU A 631 0.93 6.10 13.98
N TYR A 632 1.87 7.01 13.73
CA TYR A 632 3.22 6.98 14.31
C TYR A 632 3.55 8.23 15.14
N ARG A 633 2.60 9.17 15.27
CA ARG A 633 2.80 10.39 16.05
C ARG A 633 2.52 10.08 17.52
N GLN A 634 3.38 10.63 18.39
CA GLN A 634 3.04 10.64 19.80
C GLN A 634 1.88 11.61 20.03
N PRO A 635 0.99 11.32 21.00
CA PRO A 635 0.09 12.34 21.52
C PRO A 635 0.90 13.58 21.89
N ALA A 636 0.40 14.77 21.56
CA ALA A 636 0.96 15.98 22.12
C ALA A 636 0.91 15.86 23.66
N PRO A 637 1.99 16.21 24.38
CA PRO A 637 2.07 16.09 25.82
C PRO A 637 1.02 16.90 26.57
#